data_AF-A0A945GT57-F1
#
_entry.id   AF-A0A945GT57-F1
#
_cell.length_a   1.000
_cell.length_b   1.000
_cell.length_c   1.000
_cell.angle_alpha   90.00
_cell.angle_beta   90.00
_cell.angle_gamma   90.00
#
_symmetry.space_group_name_H-M   'P 1'
#
loop_
_entity.id
_entity.type
_entity.pdbx_description
1 polymer ?
#
loop_
_entity_poly.entity_id
_entity_poly.type
_entity_poly.pdbx_seq_one_letter_code
_entity_poly.pdbx_strand_id
1 'polypeptide(L)'
;NWQDDTLVLSAYYDGISVVPALAPGAENACSITALLQLAEYLAENRPHYPVLFLATGAHFEGLSGINDFLYRHARRSDYFRERMEEPIDFRLFIGLDLSSQNDQVAAFAQGTFYTGWETNTYLKNLLTPYARRFAGYVEEIFPGDRGTDRYLDAVAPSKQTWKDFMPVGLGLDSEAPIFVGLSGLSLVTPHDLRHRVDTPLDRLEQVDTQALTRQIRTIGGILTRATRDPELFGESALELKDQGHSLSGNIYWFDREVNFAVPQAPIAGAVVTYQQTGANSIAGVRTLMVTRTDSAGRFRYDILRNTRANKVLAYKLDEFGEIAWAPDLGGEGNAIFPITQNYVWWEDEMVEVLFPCRSLTLLQTVDARQLVALDKPTILGENDAPPQWYGEDYIANQSQIQGKVTLATVVYARSGTRIKILMSTGLVGIKYLLTDAPKHFLEQPIAAAQATPELLEEAKGRGLLVDRGFISYPLFRSTADMWIIDDVRMKILERYGVRNDRMIRLHEQTRAALMESRKALDELQYDRSIAALRKAAGFESRAYPDVKATASDTVNGIVFYFVLLIPFSFFMERLLFGFADIRRQLAAFVGLFILIFSILHLVHPAFKLSSSPYIILLAFVILAMGIAVIGLILTKFKEEMRKMKRQAEGIFEVDVGRLGATMAAVLLGISNLRKRKVRTGLTAVTLILVSFTTLSFTSISSTIQFYRLPRGDEVAYEGALVRERNWKGLQQVALDYVRSNFGEKAAVVPRAWYLLPEAKGRAHIRFSVARSRASSSAYGIVGLSSEEPRIMGIDRLLLEGGRWFRPGERQVCILPDDLAALVSIGREDVGQVQIRILGKEYTVIGLIDAEAFNRMQDLDQEKLTPVDMVTESSAMIATQQNPEVAPTAPIRSFIHLEASNIMLLPYAEVMEMGGSLRSIAIAEFGGNLPRTIESFVTRVALPTFVGHEGKVTVYSSLGTASFSGLGNLIIPLLIAALIILNTMMGSVYERVREIGIYSSLGLTPLHVSALFLAEASVFATIGAVMGYLLGQTLAIGLASFDMLQGITLNFSSLSAISSTLIVMVTVFLSTAYPAKKAADMTVPDVNRKWAFTEPEGDDWAFDFPFTVAGAEVLALYAYLTQVFASYGEGSIGEFLTEDVAFTVVAEEEEEPGFRIAMQAWLAPYDLGIAQQVSMEAIPTGEHRIYRIEMHIRRLSGDVASWKRINRGFLNVLRKRFLVWRTIPPEIRRQYAATGEEMLAAQRALS
;
A
#
# COMPACT_ATOMS: atom_id res chain seq x y z
N ASN A 1 -11.76 -15.33 53.98
CA ASN A 1 -11.90 -16.71 54.50
C ASN A 1 -10.83 -17.50 53.77
N TRP A 2 -9.70 -17.83 54.41
CA TRP A 2 -8.46 -18.22 53.71
C TRP A 2 -8.56 -19.55 52.94
N GLN A 3 -9.53 -20.38 53.30
CA GLN A 3 -9.75 -21.70 52.72
C GLN A 3 -10.40 -21.66 51.32
N ASP A 4 -10.96 -20.51 50.93
CA ASP A 4 -11.68 -20.36 49.65
C ASP A 4 -10.79 -19.78 48.53
N ASP A 5 -9.59 -19.29 48.85
CA ASP A 5 -8.69 -18.60 47.91
C ASP A 5 -7.45 -19.47 47.59
N THR A 6 -7.51 -20.25 46.50
CA THR A 6 -6.43 -21.17 46.08
C THR A 6 -5.34 -20.48 45.26
N LEU A 7 -4.07 -20.83 45.51
CA LEU A 7 -2.91 -20.47 44.69
C LEU A 7 -2.49 -21.67 43.82
N VAL A 8 -2.23 -21.45 42.53
CA VAL A 8 -1.65 -22.50 41.66
C VAL A 8 -0.17 -22.22 41.45
N LEU A 9 0.68 -23.22 41.70
CA LEU A 9 2.10 -23.19 41.35
C LEU A 9 2.35 -24.23 40.26
N SER A 10 2.81 -23.78 39.09
CA SER A 10 2.94 -24.61 37.89
C SER A 10 4.37 -24.68 37.38
N ALA A 11 4.79 -25.84 36.90
CA ALA A 11 5.99 -26.01 36.09
C ALA A 11 5.76 -27.09 35.02
N TYR A 12 6.44 -26.96 33.88
CA TYR A 12 6.45 -27.99 32.85
C TYR A 12 7.53 -29.04 33.12
N TYR A 13 7.32 -30.27 32.62
CA TYR A 13 8.27 -31.38 32.77
C TYR A 13 8.74 -32.00 31.45
N ASP A 14 8.20 -31.58 30.30
CA ASP A 14 8.63 -32.06 28.99
C ASP A 14 9.97 -31.45 28.54
N GLY A 15 10.69 -32.15 27.67
CA GLY A 15 11.95 -31.74 27.06
C GLY A 15 11.79 -31.49 25.57
N ILE A 16 12.59 -30.59 24.99
CA ILE A 16 12.56 -30.31 23.54
C ILE A 16 13.96 -30.37 22.92
N SER A 17 14.00 -30.82 21.67
CA SER A 17 15.19 -30.85 20.85
C SER A 17 14.79 -30.83 19.38
N VAL A 18 15.63 -30.22 18.54
CA VAL A 18 15.53 -30.35 17.07
C VAL A 18 15.57 -31.81 16.60
N VAL A 19 16.09 -32.73 17.42
CA VAL A 19 15.98 -34.17 17.23
C VAL A 19 15.17 -34.73 18.41
N PRO A 20 13.84 -34.91 18.29
CA PRO A 20 12.98 -35.31 19.41
C PRO A 20 13.42 -36.61 20.11
N ALA A 21 14.01 -37.56 19.37
CA ALA A 21 14.57 -38.79 19.93
C ALA A 21 15.79 -38.55 20.86
N LEU A 22 16.42 -37.37 20.79
CA LEU A 22 17.57 -36.95 21.58
C LEU A 22 17.26 -35.60 22.25
N ALA A 23 16.34 -35.62 23.21
CA ALA A 23 15.95 -34.48 24.03
C ALA A 23 16.29 -34.72 25.52
N PRO A 24 17.56 -34.57 25.94
CA PRO A 24 17.92 -34.81 27.33
C PRO A 24 17.31 -33.78 28.30
N GLY A 25 17.03 -32.55 27.83
CA GLY A 25 16.15 -31.60 28.52
C GLY A 25 16.63 -31.14 29.91
N ALA A 26 17.94 -31.02 30.14
CA ALA A 26 18.49 -30.74 31.46
C ALA A 26 18.18 -29.32 31.97
N GLU A 27 18.31 -28.28 31.15
CA GLU A 27 17.88 -26.92 31.48
C GLU A 27 16.36 -26.89 31.67
N ASN A 28 15.62 -27.57 30.82
CA ASN A 28 14.15 -27.64 30.91
C ASN A 28 13.68 -28.28 32.23
N ALA A 29 14.44 -29.21 32.79
CA ALA A 29 14.14 -29.87 34.05
C ALA A 29 14.34 -28.97 35.29
N CYS A 30 14.93 -27.78 35.16
CA CYS A 30 15.15 -26.85 36.28
C CYS A 30 13.83 -26.45 36.97
N SER A 31 12.80 -26.14 36.17
CA SER A 31 11.49 -25.69 36.66
C SER A 31 10.76 -26.77 37.44
N ILE A 32 10.70 -28.00 36.92
CA ILE A 32 10.04 -29.12 37.61
C ILE A 32 10.82 -29.54 38.88
N THR A 33 12.16 -29.46 38.84
CA THR A 33 12.99 -29.69 40.03
C THR A 33 12.67 -28.68 41.12
N ALA A 34 12.53 -27.40 40.75
CA ALA A 34 12.11 -26.36 41.68
C ALA A 34 10.71 -26.63 42.25
N LEU A 35 9.74 -27.01 41.41
CA LEU A 35 8.37 -27.31 41.85
C LEU A 35 8.34 -28.41 42.92
N LEU A 36 9.05 -29.52 42.69
CA LEU A 36 9.11 -30.65 43.64
C LEU A 36 9.76 -30.26 44.97
N GLN A 37 10.87 -29.50 44.92
CA GLN A 37 11.55 -29.00 46.12
C GLN A 37 10.68 -28.02 46.92
N LEU A 38 9.94 -27.15 46.22
CA LEU A 38 9.00 -26.21 46.85
C LEU A 38 7.81 -26.95 47.48
N ALA A 39 7.34 -28.03 46.86
CA ALA A 39 6.27 -28.86 47.41
C ALA A 39 6.69 -29.54 48.72
N GLU A 40 7.89 -30.13 48.76
CA GLU A 40 8.46 -30.72 49.98
C GLU A 40 8.61 -29.66 51.09
N TYR A 41 9.18 -28.50 50.74
CA TYR A 41 9.38 -27.41 51.70
C TYR A 41 8.07 -26.81 52.24
N LEU A 42 7.04 -26.62 51.40
CA LEU A 42 5.74 -26.09 51.82
C LEU A 42 4.90 -27.13 52.57
N ALA A 43 5.13 -28.43 52.35
CA ALA A 43 4.53 -29.49 53.16
C ALA A 43 5.03 -29.44 54.61
N GLU A 44 6.33 -29.17 54.81
CA GLU A 44 6.92 -28.92 56.13
C GLU A 44 6.50 -27.57 56.70
N ASN A 45 6.37 -26.54 55.86
CA ASN A 45 6.03 -25.17 56.24
C ASN A 45 4.62 -24.79 55.76
N ARG A 46 3.60 -25.44 56.32
CA ARG A 46 2.22 -25.35 55.83
C ARG A 46 1.73 -23.91 55.54
N PRO A 47 1.20 -23.64 54.34
CA PRO A 47 0.64 -22.35 53.94
C PRO A 47 -0.72 -22.09 54.60
N HIS A 48 -1.16 -20.82 54.69
CA HIS A 48 -2.52 -20.49 55.12
C HIS A 48 -3.54 -20.61 54.00
N TYR A 49 -3.14 -20.28 52.76
CA TYR A 49 -3.94 -20.53 51.55
C TYR A 49 -3.70 -21.94 51.02
N PRO A 50 -4.72 -22.62 50.46
CA PRO A 50 -4.52 -23.84 49.68
C PRO A 50 -3.57 -23.57 48.51
N VAL A 51 -2.59 -24.47 48.30
CA VAL A 51 -1.65 -24.41 47.17
C VAL A 51 -1.82 -25.68 46.32
N LEU A 52 -2.18 -25.50 45.06
CA LEU A 52 -2.22 -26.56 44.06
C LEU A 52 -0.89 -26.59 43.31
N PHE A 53 -0.19 -27.71 43.37
CA PHE A 53 0.99 -27.96 42.55
C PHE A 53 0.57 -28.60 41.22
N LEU A 54 0.90 -27.95 40.10
CA LEU A 54 0.54 -28.39 38.76
C LEU A 54 1.80 -28.70 37.96
N ALA A 55 1.91 -29.92 37.44
CA ALA A 55 2.97 -30.31 36.51
C ALA A 55 2.35 -30.55 35.12
N THR A 56 2.69 -29.72 34.14
CA THR A 56 2.16 -29.81 32.78
C THR A 56 3.14 -30.50 31.83
N GLY A 57 2.63 -31.30 30.90
CA GLY A 57 3.40 -31.79 29.75
C GLY A 57 3.14 -30.94 28.51
N ALA A 58 3.86 -31.19 27.42
CA ALA A 58 3.66 -30.54 26.12
C ALA A 58 3.70 -28.99 26.20
N HIS A 59 4.56 -28.43 27.04
CA HIS A 59 4.86 -27.00 27.06
C HIS A 59 5.49 -26.57 25.74
N PHE A 60 6.45 -27.34 25.24
CA PHE A 60 7.14 -27.00 23.99
C PHE A 60 6.29 -27.24 22.73
N GLU A 61 5.17 -27.95 22.85
CA GLU A 61 4.16 -28.09 21.79
C GLU A 61 3.09 -27.00 21.89
N GLY A 62 3.55 -25.75 22.00
CA GLY A 62 2.69 -24.57 22.03
C GLY A 62 1.86 -24.43 23.31
N LEU A 63 2.40 -24.79 24.47
CA LEU A 63 1.73 -24.70 25.78
C LEU A 63 0.47 -25.59 25.83
N SER A 64 0.44 -26.73 25.14
CA SER A 64 -0.77 -27.52 24.97
C SER A 64 -1.25 -28.14 26.28
N GLY A 65 -0.37 -28.59 27.17
CA GLY A 65 -0.80 -29.17 28.45
C GLY A 65 -1.44 -28.18 29.41
N ILE A 66 -0.93 -26.94 29.51
CA ILE A 66 -1.58 -25.92 30.36
C ILE A 66 -2.93 -25.49 29.77
N ASN A 67 -3.05 -25.41 28.44
CA ASN A 67 -4.32 -25.08 27.80
C ASN A 67 -5.37 -26.18 27.99
N ASP A 68 -4.98 -27.44 27.92
CA ASP A 68 -5.87 -28.57 28.21
C ASP A 68 -6.34 -28.54 29.68
N PHE A 69 -5.43 -28.27 30.64
CA PHE A 69 -5.80 -28.05 32.04
C PHE A 69 -6.83 -26.92 32.20
N LEU A 70 -6.59 -25.75 31.60
CA LEU A 70 -7.51 -24.61 31.69
C LEU A 70 -8.86 -24.92 31.04
N TYR A 71 -8.86 -25.59 29.90
CA TYR A 71 -10.11 -25.98 29.23
C TYR A 71 -10.97 -26.90 30.10
N ARG A 72 -10.36 -27.89 30.76
CA ARG A 72 -11.07 -28.87 31.60
C ARG A 72 -11.48 -28.32 32.96
N HIS A 73 -10.69 -27.42 33.53
CA HIS A 73 -10.81 -27.08 34.95
C HIS A 73 -10.98 -25.59 35.26
N ALA A 74 -10.54 -24.65 34.41
CA ALA A 74 -10.52 -23.24 34.81
C ALA A 74 -10.63 -22.24 33.64
N ARG A 75 -11.77 -21.53 33.57
CA ARG A 75 -12.07 -20.46 32.61
C ARG A 75 -12.88 -19.36 33.30
N ARG A 76 -12.67 -18.10 32.90
CA ARG A 76 -13.42 -16.95 33.46
C ARG A 76 -14.83 -16.85 32.88
N SER A 77 -15.05 -17.29 31.65
CA SER A 77 -16.34 -17.21 30.99
C SER A 77 -17.37 -18.21 31.56
N ASP A 78 -18.60 -17.74 31.77
CA ASP A 78 -19.69 -18.59 32.25
C ASP A 78 -20.00 -19.73 31.27
N TYR A 79 -19.88 -19.48 29.97
CA TYR A 79 -20.12 -20.48 28.92
C TYR A 79 -19.34 -21.78 29.14
N PHE A 80 -18.02 -21.69 29.35
CA PHE A 80 -17.17 -22.85 29.55
C PHE A 80 -17.27 -23.37 30.99
N ARG A 81 -17.36 -22.48 31.98
CA ARG A 81 -17.41 -22.85 33.40
C ARG A 81 -18.62 -23.73 33.73
N GLU A 82 -19.79 -23.45 33.15
CA GLU A 82 -21.00 -24.26 33.34
C GLU A 82 -20.91 -25.67 32.73
N ARG A 83 -19.94 -25.91 31.83
CA ARG A 83 -19.74 -27.18 31.10
C ARG A 83 -18.59 -28.02 31.66
N MET A 84 -17.89 -27.53 32.68
CA MET A 84 -16.78 -28.25 33.30
C MET A 84 -17.30 -29.29 34.29
N GLU A 85 -16.73 -30.50 34.23
CA GLU A 85 -17.05 -31.56 35.19
C GLU A 85 -16.38 -31.31 36.56
N GLU A 86 -15.14 -30.83 36.55
CA GLU A 86 -14.31 -30.62 37.75
C GLU A 86 -13.70 -29.20 37.76
N PRO A 87 -14.51 -28.14 37.99
CA PRO A 87 -14.00 -26.78 38.02
C PRO A 87 -13.08 -26.54 39.22
N ILE A 88 -11.93 -25.91 38.98
CA ILE A 88 -10.96 -25.47 39.97
C ILE A 88 -10.95 -23.95 39.98
N ASP A 89 -11.47 -23.35 41.05
CA ASP A 89 -11.40 -21.90 41.26
C ASP A 89 -10.10 -21.52 41.98
N PHE A 90 -9.29 -20.68 41.35
CA PHE A 90 -8.04 -20.19 41.90
C PHE A 90 -7.87 -18.69 41.66
N ARG A 91 -7.21 -18.02 42.60
CA ARG A 91 -7.04 -16.56 42.59
C ARG A 91 -5.81 -16.09 41.83
N LEU A 92 -4.73 -16.86 41.87
CA LEU A 92 -3.47 -16.52 41.21
C LEU A 92 -2.74 -17.78 40.76
N PHE A 93 -2.33 -17.76 39.49
CA PHE A 93 -1.43 -18.74 38.89
C PHE A 93 0.02 -18.22 38.90
N ILE A 94 0.95 -19.03 39.38
CA ILE A 94 2.39 -18.75 39.36
C ILE A 94 3.08 -19.83 38.52
N GLY A 95 3.55 -19.48 37.33
CA GLY A 95 4.37 -20.34 36.49
C GLY A 95 5.85 -20.27 36.86
N LEU A 96 6.57 -21.38 36.75
CA LEU A 96 8.03 -21.45 36.92
C LEU A 96 8.67 -21.73 35.55
N ASP A 97 9.56 -20.84 35.11
CA ASP A 97 10.39 -21.03 33.92
C ASP A 97 11.85 -20.70 34.25
N LEU A 98 12.56 -21.68 34.81
CA LEU A 98 13.91 -21.51 35.32
C LEU A 98 14.94 -22.09 34.35
N SER A 99 16.13 -21.50 34.38
CA SER A 99 17.38 -21.96 33.77
C SER A 99 18.47 -21.89 34.82
N SER A 100 19.47 -22.75 34.71
CA SER A 100 20.61 -22.74 35.61
C SER A 100 21.67 -21.68 35.26
N GLN A 101 21.56 -21.00 34.11
CA GLN A 101 22.61 -20.09 33.60
C GLN A 101 22.65 -18.71 34.28
N ASN A 102 21.74 -18.44 35.22
CA ASN A 102 21.76 -17.27 36.10
C ASN A 102 21.19 -17.65 37.47
N ASP A 103 21.51 -16.89 38.52
CA ASP A 103 21.12 -17.20 39.91
C ASP A 103 20.01 -16.29 40.45
N GLN A 104 19.51 -15.38 39.60
CA GLN A 104 18.43 -14.44 39.89
C GLN A 104 17.08 -14.97 39.40
N VAL A 105 16.00 -14.44 39.99
CA VAL A 105 14.62 -14.72 39.60
C VAL A 105 13.91 -13.41 39.29
N ALA A 106 13.11 -13.36 38.23
CA ALA A 106 12.33 -12.20 37.87
C ALA A 106 10.84 -12.55 37.78
N ALA A 107 9.96 -11.68 38.26
CA ALA A 107 8.51 -11.83 38.06
C ALA A 107 8.08 -11.15 36.76
N PHE A 108 7.50 -11.94 35.85
CA PHE A 108 6.95 -11.48 34.59
C PHE A 108 5.43 -11.56 34.59
N ALA A 109 4.81 -10.50 34.09
CA ALA A 109 3.38 -10.45 33.83
C ALA A 109 3.02 -11.11 32.49
N GLN A 110 3.94 -11.11 31.53
CA GLN A 110 3.71 -11.58 30.15
C GLN A 110 5.01 -12.12 29.55
N GLY A 111 4.85 -13.01 28.57
CA GLY A 111 5.90 -13.48 27.68
C GLY A 111 5.76 -12.87 26.30
N THR A 112 6.22 -13.59 25.29
CA THR A 112 6.15 -13.19 23.88
C THR A 112 5.26 -14.09 23.03
N PHE A 113 4.69 -15.15 23.60
CA PHE A 113 3.98 -16.17 22.84
C PHE A 113 2.59 -15.72 22.38
N TYR A 114 1.86 -14.98 23.24
CA TYR A 114 0.54 -14.44 22.90
C TYR A 114 0.60 -13.00 22.39
N THR A 115 1.48 -12.16 22.98
CA THR A 115 1.50 -10.71 22.73
C THR A 115 2.70 -10.23 21.91
N GLY A 116 3.62 -11.12 21.54
CA GLY A 116 4.91 -10.71 20.96
C GLY A 116 5.67 -9.76 21.88
N TRP A 117 6.43 -8.83 21.31
CA TRP A 117 7.20 -7.84 22.06
C TRP A 117 6.39 -6.59 22.47
N GLU A 118 5.07 -6.63 22.44
CA GLU A 118 4.22 -5.50 22.84
C GLU A 118 4.05 -5.41 24.37
N THR A 119 4.05 -4.20 24.91
CA THR A 119 3.85 -3.99 26.36
C THR A 119 2.37 -3.81 26.66
N ASN A 120 1.78 -4.71 27.47
CA ASN A 120 0.40 -4.58 27.92
C ASN A 120 0.32 -3.78 29.24
N THR A 121 0.01 -2.48 29.13
CA THR A 121 -0.12 -1.59 30.30
C THR A 121 -1.24 -2.02 31.26
N TYR A 122 -2.33 -2.61 30.73
CA TYR A 122 -3.43 -3.10 31.55
C TYR A 122 -2.96 -4.24 32.48
N LEU A 123 -2.29 -5.22 31.89
CA LEU A 123 -1.75 -6.37 32.62
C LEU A 123 -0.66 -5.96 33.60
N LYS A 124 0.22 -5.03 33.19
CA LYS A 124 1.20 -4.41 34.09
C LYS A 124 0.53 -3.84 35.33
N ASN A 125 -0.50 -3.00 35.17
CA ASN A 125 -1.16 -2.36 36.31
C ASN A 125 -1.86 -3.37 37.22
N LEU A 126 -2.50 -4.39 36.63
CA LEU A 126 -3.16 -5.47 37.36
C LEU A 126 -2.18 -6.27 38.23
N LEU A 127 -0.99 -6.57 37.72
CA LEU A 127 -0.03 -7.48 38.39
C LEU A 127 1.05 -6.76 39.21
N THR A 128 1.17 -5.44 39.08
CA THR A 128 2.12 -4.62 39.85
C THR A 128 2.02 -4.83 41.38
N PRO A 129 0.82 -4.93 42.00
CA PRO A 129 0.71 -5.17 43.43
C PRO A 129 1.41 -6.46 43.90
N TYR A 130 1.26 -7.56 43.15
CA TYR A 130 1.93 -8.83 43.46
C TYR A 130 3.45 -8.70 43.35
N ALA A 131 3.95 -8.12 42.26
CA ALA A 131 5.38 -7.98 42.03
C ALA A 131 6.07 -7.11 43.10
N ARG A 132 5.41 -6.02 43.53
CA ARG A 132 5.90 -5.16 44.63
C ARG A 132 5.93 -5.89 45.98
N ARG A 133 4.88 -6.68 46.29
CA ARG A 133 4.86 -7.50 47.50
C ARG A 133 6.00 -8.52 47.50
N PHE A 134 6.21 -9.22 46.38
CA PHE A 134 7.31 -10.17 46.25
C PHE A 134 8.69 -9.52 46.45
N ALA A 135 8.91 -8.32 45.90
CA ALA A 135 10.13 -7.56 46.15
C ALA A 135 10.32 -7.26 47.64
N GLY A 136 9.26 -6.77 48.32
CA GLY A 136 9.28 -6.49 49.75
C GLY A 136 9.56 -7.74 50.60
N TYR A 137 8.99 -8.90 50.23
CA TYR A 137 9.26 -10.16 50.93
C TYR A 137 10.73 -10.58 50.80
N VAL A 138 11.34 -10.41 49.63
CA VAL A 138 12.75 -10.75 49.41
C VAL A 138 13.65 -9.83 50.24
N GLU A 139 13.34 -8.53 50.31
CA GLU A 139 14.08 -7.57 51.16
C GLU A 139 13.95 -7.91 52.65
N GLU A 140 12.78 -8.36 53.10
CA GLU A 140 12.54 -8.78 54.49
C GLU A 140 13.33 -10.07 54.85
N ILE A 141 13.31 -11.07 53.97
CA ILE A 141 13.89 -12.39 54.22
C ILE A 141 15.42 -12.39 54.03
N PHE A 142 15.92 -11.61 53.08
CA PHE A 142 17.34 -11.58 52.70
C PHE A 142 17.95 -10.17 52.83
N PRO A 143 17.98 -9.56 54.03
CA PRO A 143 18.36 -8.16 54.22
C PRO A 143 19.83 -7.83 53.87
N GLY A 144 20.69 -8.85 53.74
CA GLY A 144 22.10 -8.70 53.36
C GLY A 144 22.36 -8.72 51.84
N ASP A 145 21.38 -9.12 51.04
CA ASP A 145 21.42 -9.01 49.58
C ASP A 145 20.60 -7.77 49.20
N ARG A 146 21.20 -6.82 48.47
CA ARG A 146 20.46 -5.62 48.04
C ARG A 146 19.32 -6.08 47.12
N GLY A 147 18.12 -5.48 47.18
CA GLY A 147 16.90 -6.02 46.58
C GLY A 147 17.02 -6.63 45.16
N THR A 148 17.84 -6.03 44.28
CA THR A 148 18.09 -6.51 42.90
C THR A 148 19.07 -7.68 42.76
N ASP A 149 19.69 -8.15 43.84
CA ASP A 149 20.74 -9.19 43.80
C ASP A 149 20.15 -10.60 43.64
N ARG A 150 18.90 -10.82 44.07
CA ARG A 150 18.19 -12.11 43.96
C ARG A 150 16.92 -12.05 43.13
N TYR A 151 16.17 -10.96 43.27
CA TYR A 151 14.84 -10.83 42.68
C TYR A 151 14.73 -9.55 41.84
N LEU A 152 14.08 -9.65 40.69
CA LEU A 152 13.83 -8.54 39.78
C LEU A 152 12.32 -8.40 39.51
N ASP A 153 11.80 -7.18 39.69
CA ASP A 153 10.44 -6.84 39.27
C ASP A 153 10.44 -6.48 37.77
N ALA A 154 10.11 -7.47 36.92
CA ALA A 154 9.91 -7.25 35.50
C ALA A 154 8.46 -6.86 35.15
N VAL A 155 7.53 -6.82 36.10
CA VAL A 155 6.16 -6.35 35.86
C VAL A 155 6.13 -4.83 35.76
N ALA A 156 6.72 -4.14 36.75
CA ALA A 156 6.78 -2.69 36.81
C ALA A 156 8.17 -2.15 37.17
N PRO A 157 9.20 -2.45 36.36
CA PRO A 157 10.55 -1.94 36.58
C PRO A 157 10.59 -0.41 36.62
N SER A 158 11.45 0.14 37.48
CA SER A 158 11.50 1.57 37.78
C SER A 158 12.20 2.42 36.71
N LYS A 159 13.25 1.87 36.07
CA LYS A 159 14.09 2.57 35.07
C LYS A 159 14.29 1.78 33.77
N GLN A 160 13.67 0.61 33.67
CA GLN A 160 13.85 -0.37 32.59
C GLN A 160 12.48 -0.82 32.11
N THR A 161 12.44 -1.69 31.11
CA THR A 161 11.25 -2.44 30.70
C THR A 161 11.46 -3.93 30.93
N TRP A 162 10.36 -4.70 30.94
CA TRP A 162 10.42 -6.16 31.09
C TRP A 162 11.34 -6.84 30.05
N LYS A 163 11.47 -6.22 28.86
CA LYS A 163 12.27 -6.72 27.73
C LYS A 163 13.76 -6.71 28.02
N ASP A 164 14.23 -5.81 28.89
CA ASP A 164 15.64 -5.75 29.30
C ASP A 164 16.07 -7.01 30.06
N PHE A 165 15.11 -7.69 30.69
CA PHE A 165 15.32 -8.95 31.41
C PHE A 165 15.07 -10.19 30.55
N MET A 166 14.53 -10.03 29.33
CA MET A 166 14.13 -11.11 28.43
C MET A 166 14.87 -10.95 27.08
N PRO A 167 16.11 -11.47 26.95
CA PRO A 167 16.92 -11.22 25.75
C PRO A 167 16.46 -12.02 24.52
N VAL A 168 15.80 -13.16 24.74
CA VAL A 168 15.09 -13.92 23.71
C VAL A 168 13.62 -13.98 24.09
N GLY A 169 12.74 -14.07 23.09
CA GLY A 169 11.33 -14.29 23.39
C GLY A 169 11.15 -15.62 24.14
N LEU A 170 10.38 -15.59 25.22
CA LEU A 170 9.97 -16.76 25.99
C LEU A 170 8.46 -16.99 25.83
N GLY A 171 8.04 -18.26 25.84
CA GLY A 171 6.63 -18.62 25.95
C GLY A 171 6.33 -19.10 27.36
N LEU A 172 5.58 -18.31 28.12
CA LEU A 172 5.39 -18.54 29.54
C LEU A 172 4.02 -19.18 29.80
N ASP A 173 3.98 -20.18 30.67
CA ASP A 173 2.72 -20.87 31.03
C ASP A 173 1.66 -19.90 31.54
N SER A 174 2.06 -18.86 32.28
CA SER A 174 1.14 -17.85 32.83
C SER A 174 0.43 -17.02 31.75
N GLU A 175 0.91 -17.00 30.51
CA GLU A 175 0.20 -16.33 29.42
C GLU A 175 -1.14 -17.02 29.11
N ALA A 176 -1.23 -18.35 29.25
CA ALA A 176 -2.45 -19.12 29.00
C ALA A 176 -3.62 -18.79 29.96
N PRO A 177 -3.46 -18.80 31.31
CA PRO A 177 -4.51 -18.40 32.23
C PRO A 177 -4.90 -16.93 32.04
N ILE A 178 -3.93 -16.04 31.78
CA ILE A 178 -4.19 -14.61 31.49
C ILE A 178 -5.08 -14.46 30.26
N PHE A 179 -4.80 -15.24 29.21
CA PHE A 179 -5.56 -15.24 27.97
C PHE A 179 -7.02 -15.68 28.16
N VAL A 180 -7.29 -16.61 29.08
CA VAL A 180 -8.66 -17.05 29.42
C VAL A 180 -9.31 -16.28 30.57
N GLY A 181 -8.77 -15.10 30.90
CA GLY A 181 -9.37 -14.16 31.85
C GLY A 181 -9.04 -14.42 33.33
N LEU A 182 -8.03 -15.22 33.63
CA LEU A 182 -7.58 -15.53 34.99
C LEU A 182 -6.29 -14.80 35.33
N SER A 183 -6.04 -14.54 36.61
CA SER A 183 -4.80 -13.86 37.05
C SER A 183 -3.62 -14.84 37.04
N GLY A 184 -2.53 -14.46 36.38
CA GLY A 184 -1.30 -15.24 36.35
C GLY A 184 -0.04 -14.38 36.27
N LEU A 185 1.07 -14.88 36.80
CA LEU A 185 2.42 -14.35 36.60
C LEU A 185 3.42 -15.51 36.51
N SER A 186 4.60 -15.27 35.96
CA SER A 186 5.67 -16.28 35.94
C SER A 186 6.91 -15.79 36.69
N LEU A 187 7.54 -16.69 37.44
CA LEU A 187 8.87 -16.51 38.01
C LEU A 187 9.89 -17.16 37.07
N VAL A 188 10.74 -16.33 36.47
CA VAL A 188 11.58 -16.70 35.34
C VAL A 188 13.03 -16.35 35.62
N THR A 189 13.99 -17.14 35.14
CA THR A 189 15.41 -16.76 35.14
C THR A 189 15.65 -15.65 34.11
N PRO A 190 16.03 -14.43 34.53
CA PRO A 190 16.23 -13.30 33.62
C PRO A 190 17.63 -13.33 32.98
N HIS A 191 17.78 -12.57 31.90
CA HIS A 191 19.07 -12.36 31.21
C HIS A 191 19.73 -13.66 30.70
N ASP A 192 18.97 -14.62 30.20
CA ASP A 192 19.48 -15.85 29.58
C ASP A 192 18.95 -16.02 28.15
N LEU A 193 19.85 -16.33 27.21
CA LEU A 193 19.53 -16.63 25.81
C LEU A 193 18.92 -18.02 25.58
N ARG A 194 18.94 -18.91 26.59
CA ARG A 194 18.45 -20.30 26.48
C ARG A 194 19.14 -21.09 25.36
N HIS A 195 20.44 -20.82 25.12
CA HIS A 195 21.18 -21.30 23.94
C HIS A 195 21.26 -22.83 23.80
N ARG A 196 21.07 -23.58 24.90
CA ARG A 196 21.08 -25.05 24.87
C ARG A 196 19.68 -25.65 24.71
N VAL A 197 18.62 -24.90 25.03
CA VAL A 197 17.23 -25.34 24.86
C VAL A 197 16.97 -25.60 23.38
N ASP A 198 16.16 -26.62 23.08
CA ASP A 198 15.89 -27.08 21.72
C ASP A 198 17.12 -27.64 20.99
N THR A 199 18.09 -28.18 21.74
CA THR A 199 19.27 -28.83 21.16
C THR A 199 19.59 -30.18 21.83
N PRO A 200 20.24 -31.12 21.13
CA PRO A 200 20.77 -32.35 21.73
C PRO A 200 21.92 -32.13 22.73
N LEU A 201 22.35 -30.88 22.93
CA LEU A 201 23.43 -30.48 23.83
C LEU A 201 22.94 -30.08 25.22
N ASP A 202 21.61 -30.05 25.43
CA ASP A 202 21.01 -29.78 26.74
C ASP A 202 21.19 -30.96 27.70
N ARG A 203 22.36 -31.03 28.36
CA ARG A 203 22.81 -32.17 29.18
C ARG A 203 23.05 -31.76 30.62
N LEU A 204 22.88 -32.71 31.54
CA LEU A 204 23.01 -32.49 32.99
C LEU A 204 24.35 -31.87 33.41
N GLU A 205 25.44 -32.22 32.73
CA GLU A 205 26.79 -31.69 33.00
C GLU A 205 26.89 -30.16 32.84
N GLN A 206 25.93 -29.56 32.14
CA GLN A 206 25.92 -28.13 31.84
C GLN A 206 25.07 -27.32 32.84
N VAL A 207 24.38 -27.99 33.76
CA VAL A 207 23.48 -27.38 34.74
C VAL A 207 24.28 -26.84 35.92
N ASP A 208 24.19 -25.55 36.18
CA ASP A 208 24.72 -24.94 37.42
C ASP A 208 23.74 -25.15 38.59
N THR A 209 24.01 -26.20 39.36
CA THR A 209 23.20 -26.55 40.53
C THR A 209 23.23 -25.50 41.64
N GLN A 210 24.29 -24.69 41.77
CA GLN A 210 24.38 -23.65 42.80
C GLN A 210 23.48 -22.47 42.45
N ALA A 211 23.52 -22.02 41.20
CA ALA A 211 22.64 -20.99 40.68
C ALA A 211 21.17 -21.40 40.82
N LEU A 212 20.81 -22.62 40.39
CA LEU A 212 19.45 -23.14 40.52
C LEU A 212 19.01 -23.23 42.00
N THR A 213 19.87 -23.71 42.89
CA THR A 213 19.57 -23.78 44.34
C THR A 213 19.29 -22.39 44.91
N ARG A 214 20.03 -21.36 44.49
CA ARG A 214 19.81 -19.98 44.94
C ARG A 214 18.45 -19.45 44.47
N GLN A 215 18.05 -19.76 43.24
CA GLN A 215 16.74 -19.42 42.71
C GLN A 215 15.62 -20.11 43.49
N ILE A 216 15.70 -21.42 43.70
CA ILE A 216 14.70 -22.20 44.46
C ILE A 216 14.51 -21.63 45.88
N ARG A 217 15.61 -21.30 46.58
CA ARG A 217 15.53 -20.68 47.91
C ARG A 217 14.84 -19.30 47.89
N THR A 218 15.09 -18.52 46.85
CA THR A 218 14.49 -17.20 46.69
C THR A 218 12.98 -17.33 46.47
N ILE A 219 12.57 -18.24 45.59
CA ILE A 219 11.16 -18.56 45.32
C ILE A 219 10.48 -19.12 46.57
N GLY A 220 11.12 -20.05 47.28
CA GLY A 220 10.62 -20.61 48.54
C GLY A 220 10.40 -19.53 49.61
N GLY A 221 11.31 -18.57 49.72
CA GLY A 221 11.13 -17.39 50.59
C GLY A 221 9.90 -16.56 50.20
N ILE A 222 9.78 -16.20 48.92
CA ILE A 222 8.63 -15.46 48.39
C ILE A 222 7.32 -16.18 48.71
N LEU A 223 7.24 -17.48 48.40
CA LEU A 223 6.03 -18.29 48.61
C LEU A 223 5.70 -18.47 50.10
N THR A 224 6.70 -18.64 50.97
CA THR A 224 6.47 -18.74 52.43
C THR A 224 5.76 -17.49 52.96
N ARG A 225 6.19 -16.31 52.49
CA ARG A 225 5.63 -15.03 52.95
C ARG A 225 4.31 -14.71 52.27
N ALA A 226 4.21 -14.95 50.97
CA ALA A 226 2.99 -14.75 50.18
C ALA A 226 1.84 -15.60 50.71
N THR A 227 2.09 -16.89 50.98
CA THR A 227 1.05 -17.82 51.44
C THR A 227 0.53 -17.55 52.87
N ARG A 228 1.12 -16.58 53.58
CA ARG A 228 0.73 -16.13 54.92
C ARG A 228 0.32 -14.64 54.96
N ASP A 229 0.39 -13.94 53.83
CA ASP A 229 0.00 -12.53 53.75
C ASP A 229 -1.53 -12.41 53.56
N PRO A 230 -2.27 -11.86 54.55
CA PRO A 230 -3.72 -11.67 54.44
C PRO A 230 -4.13 -10.73 53.31
N GLU A 231 -3.21 -9.88 52.85
CA GLU A 231 -3.48 -8.87 51.84
C GLU A 231 -2.87 -9.22 50.47
N LEU A 232 -2.45 -10.48 50.27
CA LEU A 232 -1.88 -10.92 48.99
C LEU A 232 -2.82 -10.62 47.82
N PHE A 233 -4.09 -10.98 47.95
CA PHE A 233 -5.14 -10.81 46.94
C PHE A 233 -5.90 -9.48 47.11
N GLY A 234 -5.18 -8.35 47.15
CA GLY A 234 -5.81 -7.03 47.27
C GLY A 234 -6.90 -6.77 46.22
N GLU A 235 -7.90 -5.95 46.55
CA GLU A 235 -9.01 -5.62 45.64
C GLU A 235 -8.49 -4.81 44.43
N SER A 236 -8.55 -5.40 43.24
CA SER A 236 -8.33 -4.71 41.97
C SER A 236 -9.67 -4.54 41.26
N ALA A 237 -9.97 -3.32 40.82
CA ALA A 237 -11.14 -3.04 39.98
C ALA A 237 -10.97 -3.52 38.52
N LEU A 238 -9.78 -4.00 38.15
CA LEU A 238 -9.45 -4.47 36.81
C LEU A 238 -9.74 -5.98 36.70
N GLU A 239 -10.60 -6.36 35.74
CA GLU A 239 -10.89 -7.75 35.40
C GLU A 239 -10.41 -8.13 33.99
N LEU A 240 -9.72 -9.26 33.88
CA LEU A 240 -9.33 -9.83 32.59
C LEU A 240 -10.54 -10.49 31.91
N LYS A 241 -10.59 -10.39 30.59
CA LYS A 241 -11.60 -11.05 29.78
C LYS A 241 -11.06 -12.37 29.25
N ASP A 242 -11.94 -13.36 29.18
CA ASP A 242 -11.66 -14.62 28.48
C ASP A 242 -11.64 -14.38 26.96
N GLN A 243 -10.50 -14.64 26.34
CA GLN A 243 -10.28 -14.52 24.89
C GLN A 243 -10.16 -15.89 24.20
N GLY A 244 -10.30 -16.99 24.95
CA GLY A 244 -10.15 -18.35 24.43
C GLY A 244 -11.35 -18.80 23.61
N HIS A 245 -11.13 -19.12 22.35
CA HIS A 245 -12.14 -19.77 21.49
C HIS A 245 -11.73 -21.22 21.22
N SER A 246 -12.70 -22.12 21.11
CA SER A 246 -12.46 -23.48 20.59
C SER A 246 -12.84 -23.53 19.11
N LEU A 247 -12.13 -24.34 18.34
CA LEU A 247 -12.45 -24.58 16.93
C LEU A 247 -12.56 -26.07 16.69
N SER A 248 -13.71 -26.49 16.17
CA SER A 248 -13.88 -27.83 15.63
C SER A 248 -14.04 -27.75 14.12
N GLY A 249 -13.82 -28.85 13.42
CA GLY A 249 -14.10 -28.86 12.00
C GLY A 249 -13.99 -30.23 11.38
N ASN A 250 -14.39 -30.30 10.12
CA ASN A 250 -14.35 -31.53 9.34
C ASN A 250 -13.44 -31.36 8.12
N ILE A 251 -12.57 -32.35 7.91
CA ILE A 251 -11.67 -32.42 6.76
C ILE A 251 -12.24 -33.42 5.76
N TYR A 252 -12.56 -32.91 4.57
CA TYR A 252 -13.23 -33.70 3.54
C TYR A 252 -12.48 -33.67 2.20
N TRP A 253 -12.77 -34.68 1.38
CA TRP A 253 -12.54 -34.62 -0.07
C TRP A 253 -13.85 -34.28 -0.79
N PHE A 254 -13.78 -33.40 -1.78
CA PHE A 254 -14.94 -33.07 -2.62
C PHE A 254 -15.07 -34.04 -3.79
N ASP A 255 -15.64 -35.20 -3.50
CA ASP A 255 -15.96 -36.19 -4.51
C ASP A 255 -17.35 -35.93 -5.12
N ARG A 256 -17.35 -35.41 -6.36
CA ARG A 256 -18.60 -35.14 -7.10
C ARG A 256 -19.41 -36.40 -7.41
N GLU A 257 -18.79 -37.58 -7.39
CA GLU A 257 -19.51 -38.85 -7.55
C GLU A 257 -20.30 -39.23 -6.30
N VAL A 258 -19.84 -38.80 -5.12
CA VAL A 258 -20.53 -39.01 -3.84
C VAL A 258 -21.63 -37.96 -3.65
N ASN A 259 -21.31 -36.68 -3.87
CA ASN A 259 -22.27 -35.59 -3.74
C ASN A 259 -21.85 -34.40 -4.61
N PHE A 260 -22.74 -33.97 -5.51
CA PHE A 260 -22.43 -32.93 -6.49
C PHE A 260 -22.35 -31.51 -5.89
N ALA A 261 -22.86 -31.29 -4.67
CA ALA A 261 -23.05 -29.95 -4.10
C ALA A 261 -22.24 -29.70 -2.82
N VAL A 262 -21.98 -30.71 -1.99
CA VAL A 262 -21.32 -30.55 -0.68
C VAL A 262 -20.29 -31.66 -0.45
N PRO A 263 -19.09 -31.37 0.07
CA PRO A 263 -18.09 -32.38 0.40
C PRO A 263 -18.56 -33.26 1.56
N GLN A 264 -18.49 -34.59 1.39
CA GLN A 264 -18.94 -35.57 2.37
C GLN A 264 -18.01 -36.79 2.55
N ALA A 265 -16.85 -36.82 1.90
CA ALA A 265 -15.90 -37.93 2.04
C ALA A 265 -14.86 -37.63 3.15
N PRO A 266 -14.97 -38.21 4.36
CA PRO A 266 -14.07 -37.93 5.50
C PRO A 266 -12.64 -38.36 5.24
N ILE A 267 -11.68 -37.49 5.59
CA ILE A 267 -10.26 -37.79 5.54
C ILE A 267 -9.76 -38.05 6.97
N ALA A 268 -9.70 -39.33 7.32
CA ALA A 268 -9.18 -39.78 8.61
C ALA A 268 -7.65 -39.67 8.70
N GLY A 269 -7.17 -39.31 9.89
CA GLY A 269 -5.76 -39.24 10.24
C GLY A 269 -4.98 -38.09 9.59
N ALA A 270 -5.67 -37.09 9.02
CA ALA A 270 -5.06 -35.86 8.54
C ALA A 270 -4.51 -35.03 9.71
N VAL A 271 -3.34 -34.44 9.50
CA VAL A 271 -2.68 -33.52 10.42
C VAL A 271 -3.21 -32.13 10.14
N VAL A 272 -3.93 -31.55 11.10
CA VAL A 272 -4.48 -30.20 11.01
C VAL A 272 -3.56 -29.26 11.77
N THR A 273 -3.27 -28.11 11.17
CA THR A 273 -2.30 -27.16 11.73
C THR A 273 -2.82 -25.74 11.68
N TYR A 274 -2.44 -24.92 12.66
CA TYR A 274 -2.49 -23.48 12.53
C TYR A 274 -1.22 -22.86 13.11
N GLN A 275 -0.76 -21.77 12.51
CA GLN A 275 0.47 -21.10 12.90
C GLN A 275 0.16 -19.90 13.78
N GLN A 276 0.65 -19.89 15.02
CA GLN A 276 0.63 -18.70 15.86
C GLN A 276 1.53 -17.63 15.22
N THR A 277 1.07 -16.37 15.24
CA THR A 277 1.83 -15.23 14.71
C THR A 277 3.16 -15.08 15.44
N GLY A 278 4.26 -15.03 14.71
CA GLY A 278 5.60 -14.85 15.27
C GLY A 278 6.66 -15.71 14.58
N ALA A 279 7.78 -15.93 15.26
CA ALA A 279 8.81 -16.88 14.81
C ALA A 279 8.30 -18.33 14.90
N ASN A 280 8.89 -19.25 14.14
CA ASN A 280 8.53 -20.69 14.15
C ASN A 280 8.74 -21.36 15.53
N SER A 281 9.62 -20.78 16.36
CA SER A 281 9.83 -21.21 17.72
C SER A 281 10.27 -20.04 18.59
N ILE A 282 9.85 -20.05 19.86
CA ILE A 282 10.11 -19.04 20.87
C ILE A 282 10.78 -19.77 22.05
N ALA A 283 12.10 -19.71 22.13
CA ALA A 283 12.93 -20.46 23.10
C ALA A 283 12.55 -21.96 23.20
N GLY A 284 12.38 -22.62 22.05
CA GLY A 284 12.00 -24.03 21.96
C GLY A 284 10.50 -24.28 21.89
N VAL A 285 9.65 -23.36 22.36
CA VAL A 285 8.19 -23.50 22.24
C VAL A 285 7.80 -23.35 20.78
N ARG A 286 7.16 -24.38 20.21
CA ARG A 286 6.69 -24.38 18.81
C ARG A 286 5.46 -23.49 18.68
N THR A 287 5.43 -22.70 17.60
CA THR A 287 4.28 -21.84 17.27
C THR A 287 3.36 -22.47 16.22
N LEU A 288 3.79 -23.55 15.57
CA LEU A 288 2.95 -24.39 14.73
C LEU A 288 2.17 -25.35 15.63
N MET A 289 0.86 -25.13 15.72
CA MET A 289 -0.05 -25.95 16.52
C MET A 289 -0.55 -27.10 15.68
N VAL A 290 -0.63 -28.30 16.26
CA VAL A 290 -0.94 -29.52 15.52
C VAL A 290 -2.04 -30.31 16.25
N THR A 291 -2.99 -30.82 15.49
CA THR A 291 -3.96 -31.83 15.93
C THR A 291 -4.18 -32.84 14.79
N ARG A 292 -4.94 -33.91 15.05
CA ARG A 292 -5.20 -34.96 14.05
C ARG A 292 -6.69 -35.23 13.93
N THR A 293 -7.15 -35.53 12.71
CA THR A 293 -8.54 -35.94 12.49
C THR A 293 -8.80 -37.37 12.97
N ASP A 294 -9.98 -37.58 13.52
CA ASP A 294 -10.51 -38.90 13.87
C ASP A 294 -10.96 -39.69 12.63
N SER A 295 -11.61 -40.85 12.84
CA SER A 295 -12.15 -41.69 11.77
C SER A 295 -13.27 -41.03 10.96
N ALA A 296 -13.96 -40.04 11.53
CA ALA A 296 -15.00 -39.26 10.86
C ALA A 296 -14.45 -38.01 10.16
N GLY A 297 -13.11 -37.80 10.16
CA GLY A 297 -12.48 -36.62 9.60
C GLY A 297 -12.63 -35.38 10.48
N ARG A 298 -13.07 -35.52 11.73
CA ARG A 298 -13.28 -34.40 12.65
C ARG A 298 -12.00 -34.06 13.41
N PHE A 299 -11.72 -32.79 13.57
CA PHE A 299 -10.65 -32.28 14.43
C PHE A 299 -11.19 -31.27 15.45
N ARG A 300 -10.39 -31.01 16.48
CA ARG A 300 -10.70 -30.01 17.50
C ARG A 300 -9.44 -29.35 18.05
N TYR A 301 -9.54 -28.05 18.30
CA TYR A 301 -8.66 -27.24 19.12
C TYR A 301 -9.47 -26.65 20.27
N ASP A 302 -9.08 -26.93 21.50
CA ASP A 302 -9.85 -26.50 22.67
C ASP A 302 -9.61 -25.03 23.06
N ILE A 303 -8.39 -24.53 22.87
CA ILE A 303 -8.05 -23.12 23.09
C ILE A 303 -7.18 -22.62 21.93
N LEU A 304 -7.78 -21.81 21.07
CA LEU A 304 -7.08 -21.04 20.04
C LEU A 304 -6.48 -19.78 20.64
N ARG A 305 -5.20 -19.59 20.36
CA ARG A 305 -4.32 -18.63 21.05
C ARG A 305 -4.17 -17.28 20.32
N ASN A 306 -4.98 -17.07 19.29
CA ASN A 306 -5.00 -15.85 18.48
C ASN A 306 -6.44 -15.33 18.44
N THR A 307 -6.61 -14.04 18.72
CA THR A 307 -7.92 -13.35 18.80
C THR A 307 -8.43 -12.87 17.45
N ARG A 308 -7.61 -12.97 16.40
CA ARG A 308 -7.95 -12.62 15.02
C ARG A 308 -8.16 -13.90 14.21
N ALA A 309 -8.37 -13.78 12.91
CA ALA A 309 -8.48 -14.93 12.02
C ALA A 309 -7.23 -15.82 12.05
N ASN A 310 -7.41 -17.14 12.00
CA ASN A 310 -6.31 -18.08 11.78
C ASN A 310 -6.44 -18.77 10.43
N LYS A 311 -5.30 -18.97 9.77
CA LYS A 311 -5.18 -19.86 8.62
C LYS A 311 -4.97 -21.27 9.16
N VAL A 312 -5.96 -22.13 8.97
CA VAL A 312 -5.92 -23.56 9.32
C VAL A 312 -5.57 -24.33 8.06
N LEU A 313 -4.64 -25.27 8.18
CA LEU A 313 -4.14 -26.08 7.07
C LEU A 313 -4.09 -27.54 7.47
N ALA A 314 -4.80 -28.37 6.73
CA ALA A 314 -4.78 -29.82 6.93
C ALA A 314 -4.00 -30.55 5.84
N TYR A 315 -3.22 -31.56 6.24
CA TYR A 315 -2.41 -32.39 5.35
C TYR A 315 -2.59 -33.86 5.70
N LYS A 316 -2.61 -34.74 4.71
CA LYS A 316 -2.52 -36.19 4.96
C LYS A 316 -1.17 -36.70 4.48
N LEU A 317 -0.44 -37.31 5.40
CA LEU A 317 0.83 -37.95 5.11
C LEU A 317 0.63 -39.39 4.65
N ASP A 318 1.51 -39.87 3.77
CA ASP A 318 1.59 -41.29 3.43
C ASP A 318 2.47 -42.09 4.42
N GLU A 319 2.74 -43.36 4.10
CA GLU A 319 3.54 -44.25 4.93
C GLU A 319 5.02 -43.84 5.05
N PHE A 320 5.52 -43.01 4.13
CA PHE A 320 6.88 -42.48 4.11
C PHE A 320 6.99 -41.08 4.73
N GLY A 321 5.86 -40.48 5.11
CA GLY A 321 5.79 -39.13 5.65
C GLY A 321 5.74 -38.03 4.58
N GLU A 322 5.51 -38.38 3.31
CA GLU A 322 5.29 -37.39 2.25
C GLU A 322 3.85 -36.87 2.30
N ILE A 323 3.64 -35.61 1.91
CA ILE A 323 2.31 -35.02 1.81
C ILE A 323 1.60 -35.62 0.58
N ALA A 324 0.62 -36.49 0.85
CA ALA A 324 -0.21 -37.13 -0.17
C ALA A 324 -1.54 -36.38 -0.41
N TRP A 325 -1.98 -35.58 0.55
CA TRP A 325 -3.14 -34.69 0.41
C TRP A 325 -2.82 -33.32 1.01
N ALA A 326 -3.23 -32.27 0.31
CA ALA A 326 -3.00 -30.88 0.71
C ALA A 326 -4.28 -30.03 0.58
N PRO A 327 -4.34 -28.86 1.22
CA PRO A 327 -5.47 -27.94 1.13
C PRO A 327 -5.70 -27.48 -0.30
N ASP A 328 -6.96 -27.55 -0.77
CA ASP A 328 -7.31 -27.07 -2.10
C ASP A 328 -7.54 -25.56 -2.10
N LEU A 329 -6.67 -24.81 -2.80
CA LEU A 329 -6.81 -23.37 -3.03
C LEU A 329 -7.61 -23.04 -4.29
N GLY A 330 -8.06 -24.06 -5.02
CA GLY A 330 -8.87 -23.94 -6.22
C GLY A 330 -10.31 -23.48 -5.96
N GLY A 331 -11.11 -23.52 -7.03
CA GLY A 331 -12.51 -23.07 -7.00
C GLY A 331 -13.45 -23.93 -6.15
N GLU A 332 -13.07 -25.18 -5.85
CA GLU A 332 -13.88 -26.13 -5.08
C GLU A 332 -13.48 -26.21 -3.59
N GLY A 333 -12.26 -25.80 -3.25
CA GLY A 333 -11.79 -25.68 -1.87
C GLY A 333 -11.95 -24.27 -1.32
N ASN A 334 -10.84 -23.57 -1.11
CA ASN A 334 -10.75 -22.30 -0.39
C ASN A 334 -11.69 -21.18 -0.90
N ALA A 335 -12.09 -21.20 -2.18
CA ALA A 335 -13.04 -20.24 -2.72
C ALA A 335 -14.46 -20.37 -2.14
N ILE A 336 -14.86 -21.59 -1.74
CA ILE A 336 -16.18 -21.92 -1.18
C ILE A 336 -16.08 -22.25 0.31
N PHE A 337 -15.02 -22.97 0.70
CA PHE A 337 -14.72 -23.43 2.06
C PHE A 337 -13.39 -22.79 2.52
N PRO A 338 -13.43 -21.56 3.05
CA PRO A 338 -12.22 -20.82 3.37
C PRO A 338 -11.35 -21.53 4.40
N ILE A 339 -10.06 -21.63 4.12
CA ILE A 339 -9.05 -22.13 5.07
C ILE A 339 -8.75 -21.11 6.18
N THR A 340 -9.23 -19.88 6.03
CA THR A 340 -9.10 -18.82 7.03
C THR A 340 -10.38 -18.73 7.84
N GLN A 341 -10.29 -19.09 9.12
CA GLN A 341 -11.41 -19.04 10.05
C GLN A 341 -11.41 -17.72 10.83
N ASN A 342 -12.53 -17.00 10.79
CA ASN A 342 -12.81 -15.86 11.67
C ASN A 342 -13.59 -16.35 12.90
N TYR A 343 -13.30 -15.77 14.06
CA TYR A 343 -13.95 -16.16 15.31
C TYR A 343 -15.14 -15.26 15.62
N VAL A 344 -16.32 -15.87 15.80
CA VAL A 344 -17.56 -15.16 16.06
C VAL A 344 -18.14 -15.55 17.42
N TRP A 345 -17.97 -16.82 17.82
CA TRP A 345 -18.53 -17.34 19.06
C TRP A 345 -17.51 -18.14 19.86
N TRP A 346 -17.88 -18.60 21.06
CA TRP A 346 -16.98 -19.36 21.96
C TRP A 346 -16.46 -20.65 21.34
N GLU A 347 -17.29 -21.32 20.53
CA GLU A 347 -16.94 -22.52 19.78
C GLU A 347 -17.42 -22.35 18.34
N ASP A 348 -16.49 -22.35 17.40
CA ASP A 348 -16.77 -22.24 15.97
C ASP A 348 -16.56 -23.59 15.27
N GLU A 349 -17.26 -23.79 14.15
CA GLU A 349 -17.07 -24.96 13.27
C GLU A 349 -16.62 -24.54 11.87
N MET A 350 -15.71 -25.31 11.27
CA MET A 350 -15.26 -25.10 9.89
C MET A 350 -15.24 -26.39 9.08
N VAL A 351 -15.18 -26.23 7.75
CA VAL A 351 -14.95 -27.33 6.81
C VAL A 351 -13.75 -26.95 5.95
N GLU A 352 -12.80 -27.86 5.79
CA GLU A 352 -11.67 -27.71 4.87
C GLU A 352 -11.65 -28.87 3.88
N VAL A 353 -11.38 -28.55 2.61
CA VAL A 353 -11.33 -29.53 1.53
C VAL A 353 -9.89 -29.80 1.13
N LEU A 354 -9.48 -31.08 1.19
CA LEU A 354 -8.17 -31.52 0.71
C LEU A 354 -8.30 -32.29 -0.58
N PHE A 355 -7.30 -32.21 -1.44
CA PHE A 355 -7.23 -32.99 -2.68
C PHE A 355 -5.99 -33.90 -2.70
N PRO A 356 -6.05 -35.05 -3.41
CA PRO A 356 -4.89 -35.93 -3.53
C PRO A 356 -3.84 -35.25 -4.41
N CYS A 357 -2.60 -35.17 -3.94
CA CYS A 357 -1.56 -34.35 -4.56
C CYS A 357 -0.18 -35.01 -4.58
N ARG A 358 0.73 -34.39 -5.34
CA ARG A 358 2.17 -34.51 -5.20
C ARG A 358 2.74 -33.13 -4.87
N SER A 359 3.80 -33.09 -4.08
CA SER A 359 4.53 -31.86 -3.76
C SER A 359 5.66 -31.62 -4.76
N LEU A 360 5.77 -30.40 -5.27
CA LEU A 360 6.91 -29.91 -6.03
C LEU A 360 7.66 -28.85 -5.22
N THR A 361 8.86 -29.20 -4.76
CA THR A 361 9.71 -28.31 -3.95
C THR A 361 10.65 -27.47 -4.81
N LEU A 362 10.66 -26.16 -4.52
CA LEU A 362 11.52 -25.15 -5.12
C LEU A 362 12.47 -24.61 -4.06
N LEU A 363 13.77 -24.61 -4.35
CA LEU A 363 14.79 -23.97 -3.51
C LEU A 363 15.29 -22.66 -4.14
N GLN A 364 16.03 -21.84 -3.40
CA GLN A 364 16.64 -20.60 -3.91
C GLN A 364 15.61 -19.62 -4.51
N THR A 365 14.47 -19.46 -3.84
CA THR A 365 13.44 -18.48 -4.19
C THR A 365 13.89 -17.07 -3.77
N VAL A 366 14.75 -16.45 -4.58
CA VAL A 366 15.38 -15.14 -4.32
C VAL A 366 15.16 -14.15 -5.46
N ASP A 367 14.88 -12.89 -5.13
CA ASP A 367 15.00 -11.78 -6.07
C ASP A 367 16.49 -11.42 -6.25
N ALA A 368 17.06 -11.78 -7.40
CA ALA A 368 18.48 -11.55 -7.70
C ALA A 368 18.87 -10.06 -7.86
N ARG A 369 17.89 -9.15 -7.93
CA ARG A 369 18.11 -7.70 -7.99
C ARG A 369 18.04 -7.08 -6.60
N GLN A 370 17.03 -7.40 -5.80
CA GLN A 370 16.86 -6.83 -4.45
C GLN A 370 17.62 -7.61 -3.37
N LEU A 371 18.05 -8.83 -3.65
CA LEU A 371 18.74 -9.75 -2.72
C LEU A 371 17.90 -10.11 -1.49
N VAL A 372 16.60 -10.29 -1.70
CA VAL A 372 15.62 -10.71 -0.69
C VAL A 372 14.89 -11.99 -1.12
N ALA A 373 14.35 -12.73 -0.16
CA ALA A 373 13.50 -13.89 -0.42
C ALA A 373 12.21 -13.50 -1.17
N LEU A 374 11.78 -14.37 -2.09
CA LEU A 374 10.49 -14.27 -2.77
C LEU A 374 9.41 -14.89 -1.89
N ASP A 375 8.26 -14.24 -1.81
CA ASP A 375 7.23 -14.54 -0.81
C ASP A 375 5.79 -14.43 -1.34
N LYS A 376 5.62 -14.40 -2.67
CA LYS A 376 4.32 -14.41 -3.33
C LYS A 376 4.36 -15.27 -4.60
N PRO A 377 4.06 -16.57 -4.49
CA PRO A 377 3.89 -17.43 -5.65
C PRO A 377 2.57 -17.14 -6.38
N THR A 378 2.52 -17.52 -7.65
CA THR A 378 1.33 -17.56 -8.50
C THR A 378 1.44 -18.81 -9.35
N ILE A 379 0.47 -19.70 -9.22
CA ILE A 379 0.47 -21.01 -9.88
C ILE A 379 -0.51 -20.98 -11.04
N LEU A 380 -0.03 -21.34 -12.23
CA LEU A 380 -0.84 -21.46 -13.44
C LEU A 380 -0.71 -22.87 -14.01
N GLY A 381 -1.75 -23.36 -14.68
CA GLY A 381 -1.72 -24.58 -15.47
C GLY A 381 -1.10 -24.36 -16.85
N GLU A 382 -1.20 -25.38 -17.70
CA GLU A 382 -0.71 -25.34 -19.08
C GLU A 382 -1.40 -24.25 -19.93
N ASN A 383 -2.67 -23.95 -19.63
CA ASN A 383 -3.50 -22.94 -20.30
C ASN A 383 -3.38 -21.51 -19.74
N ASP A 384 -2.36 -21.24 -18.91
CA ASP A 384 -2.13 -19.95 -18.24
C ASP A 384 -3.28 -19.51 -17.30
N ALA A 385 -4.16 -20.43 -16.89
CA ALA A 385 -5.16 -20.21 -15.85
C ALA A 385 -4.81 -20.99 -14.58
N PRO A 386 -5.24 -20.57 -13.38
CA PRO A 386 -5.05 -21.36 -12.17
C PRO A 386 -5.55 -22.80 -12.36
N PRO A 387 -4.80 -23.84 -11.93
CA PRO A 387 -5.28 -25.22 -11.99
C PRO A 387 -6.59 -25.40 -11.21
N GLN A 388 -7.39 -26.40 -11.59
CA GLN A 388 -8.64 -26.68 -10.88
C GLN A 388 -8.40 -27.01 -9.40
N TRP A 389 -7.41 -27.87 -9.12
CA TRP A 389 -6.97 -28.22 -7.78
C TRP A 389 -5.48 -27.93 -7.64
N TYR A 390 -5.13 -27.10 -6.68
CA TYR A 390 -3.74 -26.79 -6.36
C TYR A 390 -3.61 -26.27 -4.93
N GLY A 391 -2.40 -26.33 -4.39
CA GLY A 391 -2.06 -25.72 -3.12
C GLY A 391 -0.65 -25.14 -3.18
N GLU A 392 -0.31 -24.30 -2.20
CA GLU A 392 1.03 -23.73 -2.07
C GLU A 392 1.37 -23.46 -0.61
N ASP A 393 2.66 -23.58 -0.28
CA ASP A 393 3.20 -23.25 1.04
C ASP A 393 4.46 -22.38 0.90
N TYR A 394 4.45 -21.26 1.62
CA TYR A 394 5.50 -20.24 1.63
C TYR A 394 5.35 -19.35 2.88
N ILE A 395 6.44 -18.68 3.27
CA ILE A 395 6.41 -17.71 4.38
C ILE A 395 6.02 -16.34 3.83
N ALA A 396 4.83 -15.85 4.19
CA ALA A 396 4.35 -14.55 3.75
C ALA A 396 5.15 -13.39 4.37
N ASN A 397 5.34 -12.31 3.60
CA ASN A 397 6.02 -11.07 4.01
C ASN A 397 7.51 -11.23 4.41
N GLN A 398 8.14 -12.39 4.15
CA GLN A 398 9.57 -12.58 4.45
C GLN A 398 10.50 -11.71 3.61
N SER A 399 10.02 -11.12 2.51
CA SER A 399 10.78 -10.11 1.76
C SER A 399 10.99 -8.82 2.56
N GLN A 400 10.16 -8.59 3.59
CA GLN A 400 10.20 -7.41 4.45
C GLN A 400 10.93 -7.62 5.78
N ILE A 401 11.31 -8.86 6.14
CA ILE A 401 12.03 -9.14 7.39
C ILE A 401 13.55 -9.11 7.19
N GLN A 402 14.29 -8.94 8.28
CA GLN A 402 15.77 -8.94 8.32
C GLN A 402 16.31 -10.28 8.82
N GLY A 403 17.56 -10.60 8.48
CA GLY A 403 18.26 -11.78 8.99
C GLY A 403 18.05 -13.06 8.18
N LYS A 404 17.82 -14.18 8.87
CA LYS A 404 17.64 -15.51 8.23
C LYS A 404 16.20 -15.66 7.73
N VAL A 405 16.06 -16.19 6.53
CA VAL A 405 14.79 -16.36 5.81
C VAL A 405 14.73 -17.73 5.15
N THR A 406 13.54 -18.19 4.79
CA THR A 406 13.34 -19.49 4.14
C THR A 406 13.29 -19.32 2.62
N LEU A 407 14.33 -19.78 1.94
CA LEU A 407 14.46 -19.73 0.49
C LEU A 407 13.86 -20.98 -0.18
N ALA A 408 12.66 -21.35 0.25
CA ALA A 408 11.94 -22.50 -0.26
C ALA A 408 10.45 -22.18 -0.44
N THR A 409 9.85 -22.84 -1.43
CA THR A 409 8.40 -22.80 -1.69
C THR A 409 7.98 -24.17 -2.17
N VAL A 410 6.83 -24.65 -1.70
CA VAL A 410 6.28 -25.94 -2.09
C VAL A 410 4.95 -25.71 -2.78
N VAL A 411 4.75 -26.38 -3.91
CA VAL A 411 3.50 -26.33 -4.67
C VAL A 411 2.89 -27.72 -4.71
N TYR A 412 1.58 -27.81 -4.51
CA TYR A 412 0.83 -29.06 -4.54
C TYR A 412 -0.09 -29.07 -5.75
N ALA A 413 -0.09 -30.16 -6.52
CA ALA A 413 -1.04 -30.38 -7.61
C ALA A 413 -1.30 -31.88 -7.79
N ARG A 414 -2.38 -32.25 -8.49
CA ARG A 414 -2.65 -33.65 -8.81
C ARG A 414 -1.54 -34.25 -9.67
N SER A 415 -1.21 -35.52 -9.42
CA SER A 415 -0.30 -36.28 -10.29
C SER A 415 -0.73 -36.18 -11.76
N GLY A 416 0.24 -36.00 -12.67
CA GLY A 416 0.01 -35.75 -14.09
C GLY A 416 -0.19 -34.27 -14.46
N THR A 417 -0.38 -33.37 -13.49
CA THR A 417 -0.64 -31.94 -13.76
C THR A 417 0.65 -31.20 -14.10
N ARG A 418 0.59 -30.36 -15.13
CA ARG A 418 1.65 -29.41 -15.48
C ARG A 418 1.36 -28.04 -14.89
N ILE A 419 2.35 -27.49 -14.20
CA ILE A 419 2.25 -26.19 -13.54
C ILE A 419 3.36 -25.24 -13.95
N LYS A 420 3.01 -23.97 -14.14
CA LYS A 420 3.90 -22.83 -14.28
C LYS A 420 3.89 -22.08 -12.97
N ILE A 421 5.05 -21.64 -12.51
CA ILE A 421 5.21 -20.96 -11.22
C ILE A 421 5.82 -19.60 -11.47
N LEU A 422 5.11 -18.55 -11.06
CA LEU A 422 5.62 -17.18 -11.05
C LEU A 422 5.80 -16.77 -9.59
N MET A 423 6.84 -15.99 -9.29
CA MET A 423 6.99 -15.42 -7.95
C MET A 423 7.38 -13.94 -8.00
N SER A 424 6.95 -13.23 -6.98
CA SER A 424 7.25 -11.81 -6.73
C SER A 424 7.51 -11.54 -5.24
N THR A 425 7.90 -10.31 -4.93
CA THR A 425 7.98 -9.75 -3.57
C THR A 425 6.77 -8.85 -3.23
N GLY A 426 5.86 -8.65 -4.19
CA GLY A 426 4.78 -7.66 -4.14
C GLY A 426 3.61 -8.01 -5.07
N LEU A 427 2.58 -7.18 -5.10
CA LEU A 427 1.41 -7.40 -5.98
C LEU A 427 1.72 -7.20 -7.48
N VAL A 428 2.84 -6.56 -7.80
CA VAL A 428 3.21 -6.16 -9.16
C VAL A 428 4.64 -6.60 -9.46
N GLY A 429 4.86 -7.09 -10.69
CA GLY A 429 6.19 -7.41 -11.21
C GLY A 429 6.64 -8.85 -10.92
N ILE A 430 6.65 -9.69 -11.95
CA ILE A 430 7.22 -11.04 -11.90
C ILE A 430 8.75 -10.91 -11.76
N LYS A 431 9.32 -11.57 -10.76
CA LYS A 431 10.76 -11.57 -10.47
C LYS A 431 11.42 -12.91 -10.74
N TYR A 432 10.60 -13.95 -10.80
CA TYR A 432 10.99 -15.34 -10.96
C TYR A 432 9.88 -16.05 -11.72
N LEU A 433 10.25 -16.83 -12.72
CA LEU A 433 9.34 -17.46 -13.66
C LEU A 433 9.86 -18.84 -14.04
N LEU A 434 9.07 -19.89 -13.76
CA LEU A 434 9.34 -21.27 -14.15
C LEU A 434 8.19 -21.78 -15.01
N THR A 435 8.48 -22.04 -16.28
CA THR A 435 7.49 -22.47 -17.27
C THR A 435 7.91 -23.70 -18.08
N ASP A 436 9.12 -24.23 -17.86
CA ASP A 436 9.69 -25.38 -18.61
C ASP A 436 9.80 -25.03 -20.11
N ALA A 437 10.39 -23.87 -20.43
CA ALA A 437 10.57 -23.42 -21.80
C ALA A 437 11.55 -24.36 -22.57
N PRO A 438 11.35 -24.58 -23.89
CA PRO A 438 12.21 -25.48 -24.64
C PRO A 438 13.67 -25.00 -24.71
N LYS A 439 14.60 -25.82 -24.22
CA LYS A 439 16.03 -25.45 -24.11
C LYS A 439 16.71 -25.11 -25.44
N HIS A 440 16.18 -25.62 -26.56
CA HIS A 440 16.76 -25.37 -27.88
C HIS A 440 16.78 -23.87 -28.23
N PHE A 441 15.84 -23.07 -27.71
CA PHE A 441 15.85 -21.60 -27.90
C PHE A 441 17.07 -20.92 -27.26
N LEU A 442 17.54 -21.43 -26.11
CA LEU A 442 18.74 -20.91 -25.43
C LEU A 442 20.03 -21.31 -26.17
N GLU A 443 20.10 -22.57 -26.61
CA GLU A 443 21.25 -23.14 -27.30
C GLU A 443 21.41 -22.56 -28.71
N GLN A 444 20.31 -22.40 -29.45
CA GLN A 444 20.26 -21.89 -30.82
C GLN A 444 19.20 -20.78 -30.95
N PRO A 445 19.58 -19.51 -30.63
CA PRO A 445 18.66 -18.39 -30.71
C PRO A 445 18.16 -18.18 -32.15
N ILE A 446 16.86 -17.99 -32.33
CA ILE A 446 16.22 -17.78 -33.64
C ILE A 446 16.63 -16.45 -34.30
N ALA A 447 16.49 -16.29 -35.61
CA ALA A 447 16.71 -14.98 -36.25
C ALA A 447 15.48 -14.07 -36.10
N ALA A 448 15.67 -12.74 -36.08
CA ALA A 448 14.55 -11.78 -35.99
C ALA A 448 13.49 -11.96 -37.10
N ALA A 449 13.93 -12.36 -38.30
CA ALA A 449 13.04 -12.66 -39.43
C ALA A 449 12.11 -13.87 -39.19
N GLN A 450 12.52 -14.81 -38.33
CA GLN A 450 11.78 -16.04 -38.03
C GLN A 450 10.84 -15.87 -36.83
N ALA A 451 10.97 -14.81 -36.03
CA ALA A 451 10.19 -14.63 -34.82
C ALA A 451 8.72 -14.31 -35.15
N THR A 452 7.80 -15.14 -34.65
CA THR A 452 6.35 -15.01 -34.81
C THR A 452 5.61 -15.15 -33.47
N PRO A 453 4.37 -14.65 -33.35
CA PRO A 453 3.55 -14.85 -32.16
C PRO A 453 3.34 -16.33 -31.79
N GLU A 454 3.32 -17.25 -32.76
CA GLU A 454 3.19 -18.68 -32.51
C GLU A 454 4.43 -19.26 -31.80
N LEU A 455 5.63 -18.85 -32.21
CA LEU A 455 6.87 -19.22 -31.52
C LEU A 455 6.93 -18.63 -30.11
N LEU A 456 6.30 -17.48 -29.86
CA LEU A 456 6.20 -16.92 -28.52
C LEU A 456 5.35 -17.81 -27.60
N GLU A 457 4.25 -18.39 -28.10
CA GLU A 457 3.45 -19.35 -27.32
C GLU A 457 4.24 -20.63 -27.00
N GLU A 458 5.09 -21.10 -27.91
CA GLU A 458 6.01 -22.21 -27.64
C GLU A 458 7.07 -21.84 -26.60
N ALA A 459 7.69 -20.66 -26.73
CA ALA A 459 8.72 -20.15 -25.84
C ALA A 459 8.20 -19.90 -24.40
N LYS A 460 6.89 -19.64 -24.23
CA LYS A 460 6.26 -19.58 -22.90
C LYS A 460 6.30 -20.91 -22.15
N GLY A 461 6.55 -22.03 -22.80
CA GLY A 461 6.62 -23.35 -22.18
C GLY A 461 5.23 -23.91 -21.79
N ARG A 462 5.20 -25.21 -21.50
CA ARG A 462 3.96 -25.97 -21.17
C ARG A 462 3.77 -26.22 -19.67
N GLY A 463 4.71 -25.77 -18.83
CA GLY A 463 4.71 -26.03 -17.40
C GLY A 463 5.42 -27.34 -17.02
N LEU A 464 5.87 -27.38 -15.78
CA LEU A 464 6.59 -28.46 -15.13
C LEU A 464 5.61 -29.52 -14.63
N LEU A 465 5.94 -30.79 -14.85
CA LEU A 465 5.17 -31.88 -14.26
C LEU A 465 5.40 -31.93 -12.74
N VAL A 466 4.32 -31.90 -11.95
CA VAL A 466 4.39 -31.91 -10.48
C VAL A 466 5.05 -33.18 -9.94
N ASP A 467 4.92 -34.31 -10.65
CA ASP A 467 5.51 -35.60 -10.28
C ASP A 467 7.05 -35.62 -10.27
N ARG A 468 7.70 -34.55 -10.74
CA ARG A 468 9.16 -34.41 -10.59
C ARG A 468 9.58 -34.36 -9.12
N GLY A 469 8.71 -33.93 -8.20
CA GLY A 469 8.96 -33.86 -6.76
C GLY A 469 9.89 -32.72 -6.34
N PHE A 470 11.05 -32.60 -7.01
CA PHE A 470 12.09 -31.64 -6.71
C PHE A 470 12.68 -31.04 -7.98
N ILE A 471 12.96 -29.73 -7.97
CA ILE A 471 13.62 -29.06 -9.10
C ILE A 471 15.08 -28.77 -8.76
N SER A 472 15.99 -29.45 -9.45
CA SER A 472 17.42 -29.12 -9.39
C SER A 472 17.71 -27.79 -10.10
N TYR A 473 18.50 -26.94 -9.45
CA TYR A 473 18.94 -25.61 -9.92
C TYR A 473 17.78 -24.74 -10.45
N PRO A 474 16.74 -24.50 -9.63
CA PRO A 474 15.53 -23.86 -10.09
C PRO A 474 15.78 -22.39 -10.50
N LEU A 475 16.72 -21.69 -9.86
CA LEU A 475 17.14 -20.34 -10.30
C LEU A 475 17.73 -20.34 -11.72
N PHE A 476 18.49 -21.38 -12.10
CA PHE A 476 19.01 -21.52 -13.47
C PHE A 476 17.87 -21.68 -14.47
N ARG A 477 16.95 -22.60 -14.17
CA ARG A 477 15.78 -22.83 -15.04
C ARG A 477 14.93 -21.58 -15.15
N SER A 478 14.72 -20.88 -14.05
CA SER A 478 13.91 -19.66 -14.07
C SER A 478 14.55 -18.56 -14.90
N THR A 479 15.85 -18.34 -14.72
CA THR A 479 16.59 -17.34 -15.51
C THR A 479 16.59 -17.70 -16.99
N ALA A 480 16.73 -19.00 -17.32
CA ALA A 480 16.67 -19.48 -18.68
C ALA A 480 15.28 -19.31 -19.32
N ASP A 481 14.20 -19.64 -18.59
CA ASP A 481 12.83 -19.49 -19.07
C ASP A 481 12.50 -18.01 -19.34
N MET A 482 12.89 -17.09 -18.44
CA MET A 482 12.74 -15.65 -18.64
C MET A 482 13.50 -15.19 -19.90
N TRP A 483 14.77 -15.60 -20.01
CA TRP A 483 15.61 -15.26 -21.16
C TRP A 483 15.03 -15.77 -22.48
N ILE A 484 14.53 -17.00 -22.54
CA ILE A 484 13.95 -17.60 -23.75
C ILE A 484 12.72 -16.81 -24.20
N ILE A 485 11.83 -16.47 -23.25
CA ILE A 485 10.62 -15.68 -23.53
C ILE A 485 11.01 -14.29 -24.05
N ASP A 486 12.00 -13.66 -23.42
CA ASP A 486 12.48 -12.34 -23.81
C ASP A 486 13.18 -12.35 -25.16
N ASP A 487 13.95 -13.40 -25.48
CA ASP A 487 14.62 -13.56 -26.76
C ASP A 487 13.62 -13.50 -27.93
N VAL A 488 12.52 -14.25 -27.82
CA VAL A 488 11.45 -14.24 -28.83
C VAL A 488 10.72 -12.89 -28.85
N ARG A 489 10.39 -12.31 -27.67
CA ARG A 489 9.74 -10.99 -27.60
C ARG A 489 10.58 -9.89 -28.22
N MET A 490 11.87 -9.83 -27.90
CA MET A 490 12.79 -8.83 -28.41
C MET A 490 12.95 -8.95 -29.92
N LYS A 491 13.02 -10.16 -30.46
CA LYS A 491 13.10 -10.40 -31.91
C LYS A 491 11.82 -10.03 -32.65
N ILE A 492 10.65 -10.27 -32.04
CA ILE A 492 9.37 -9.77 -32.55
C ILE A 492 9.39 -8.24 -32.57
N LEU A 493 9.84 -7.58 -31.49
CA LEU A 493 9.94 -6.12 -31.41
C LEU A 493 10.90 -5.56 -32.48
N GLU A 494 12.08 -6.17 -32.65
CA GLU A 494 13.08 -5.78 -33.65
C GLU A 494 12.53 -5.88 -35.08
N ARG A 495 11.79 -6.95 -35.39
CA ARG A 495 11.11 -7.13 -36.68
C ARG A 495 10.14 -5.99 -37.01
N TYR A 496 9.54 -5.36 -36.00
CA TYR A 496 8.64 -4.22 -36.15
C TYR A 496 9.32 -2.87 -35.91
N GLY A 497 10.66 -2.82 -35.92
CA GLY A 497 11.44 -1.58 -35.84
C GLY A 497 11.63 -1.04 -34.41
N VAL A 498 11.26 -1.80 -33.38
CA VAL A 498 11.46 -1.43 -31.98
C VAL A 498 12.74 -2.10 -31.47
N ARG A 499 13.84 -1.33 -31.46
CA ARG A 499 15.15 -1.82 -31.03
C ARG A 499 15.68 -1.00 -29.86
N ASN A 500 16.18 -1.69 -28.82
CA ASN A 500 16.84 -1.08 -27.68
C ASN A 500 18.19 -1.73 -27.43
N ASP A 501 19.27 -1.05 -27.80
CA ASP A 501 20.63 -1.60 -27.70
C ASP A 501 21.06 -1.89 -26.25
N ARG A 502 20.50 -1.20 -25.24
CA ARG A 502 20.78 -1.50 -23.84
C ARG A 502 20.21 -2.86 -23.45
N MET A 503 18.98 -3.15 -23.89
CA MET A 503 18.32 -4.41 -23.60
C MET A 503 19.02 -5.56 -24.32
N ILE A 504 19.41 -5.36 -25.58
CA ILE A 504 20.22 -6.34 -26.35
C ILE A 504 21.51 -6.69 -25.62
N ARG A 505 22.25 -5.69 -25.11
CA ARG A 505 23.49 -5.95 -24.34
C ARG A 505 23.23 -6.76 -23.08
N LEU A 506 22.19 -6.43 -22.30
CA LEU A 506 21.85 -7.19 -21.09
C LEU A 506 21.41 -8.62 -21.43
N HIS A 507 20.66 -8.78 -22.51
CA HIS A 507 20.20 -10.07 -23.03
C HIS A 507 21.37 -10.98 -23.44
N GLU A 508 22.33 -10.45 -24.21
CA GLU A 508 23.53 -11.18 -24.61
C GLU A 508 24.42 -11.54 -23.42
N GLN A 509 24.61 -10.61 -22.48
CA GLN A 509 25.38 -10.86 -21.25
C GLN A 509 24.74 -11.94 -20.37
N THR A 510 23.41 -11.96 -20.29
CA THR A 510 22.66 -13.00 -19.59
C THR A 510 22.90 -14.36 -20.21
N ARG A 511 22.77 -14.48 -21.54
CA ARG A 511 23.03 -15.74 -22.25
C ARG A 511 24.45 -16.24 -22.02
N ALA A 512 25.45 -15.36 -22.15
CA ALA A 512 26.83 -15.72 -21.93
C ALA A 512 27.08 -16.26 -20.52
N ALA A 513 26.48 -15.62 -19.50
CA ALA A 513 26.57 -16.05 -18.11
C ALA A 513 25.80 -17.37 -17.83
N LEU A 514 24.64 -17.60 -18.46
CA LEU A 514 23.93 -18.89 -18.40
C LEU A 514 24.77 -20.02 -19.01
N MET A 515 25.37 -19.79 -20.17
CA MET A 515 26.23 -20.78 -20.84
C MET A 515 27.49 -21.07 -20.01
N GLU A 516 28.09 -20.05 -19.39
CA GLU A 516 29.21 -20.24 -18.47
C GLU A 516 28.80 -21.03 -17.22
N SER A 517 27.65 -20.70 -16.62
CA SER A 517 27.11 -21.42 -15.46
C SER A 517 26.86 -22.90 -15.80
N ARG A 518 26.30 -23.17 -16.98
CA ARG A 518 26.04 -24.52 -17.47
C ARG A 518 27.34 -25.30 -17.67
N LYS A 519 28.31 -24.71 -18.37
CA LYS A 519 29.62 -25.31 -18.59
C LYS A 519 30.33 -25.63 -17.28
N ALA A 520 30.36 -24.69 -16.34
CA ALA A 520 30.96 -24.88 -15.03
C ALA A 520 30.26 -25.99 -14.22
N LEU A 521 28.93 -26.11 -14.36
CA LEU A 521 28.16 -27.18 -13.72
C LEU A 521 28.49 -28.55 -14.31
N ASP A 522 28.58 -28.64 -15.64
CA ASP A 522 28.98 -29.88 -16.34
C ASP A 522 30.44 -30.27 -16.00
N GLU A 523 31.30 -29.29 -15.68
CA GLU A 523 32.68 -29.46 -15.18
C GLU A 523 32.77 -29.66 -13.64
N LEU A 524 31.64 -29.72 -12.92
CA LEU A 524 31.56 -29.86 -11.45
C LEU A 524 32.20 -28.69 -10.64
N GLN A 525 32.37 -27.53 -11.26
CA GLN A 525 32.87 -26.30 -10.63
C GLN A 525 31.70 -25.49 -10.04
N TYR A 526 31.19 -25.91 -8.89
CA TYR A 526 29.97 -25.34 -8.29
C TYR A 526 30.07 -23.85 -7.94
N ASP A 527 31.19 -23.39 -7.38
CA ASP A 527 31.36 -21.98 -7.00
C ASP A 527 31.30 -21.05 -8.21
N ARG A 528 32.01 -21.43 -9.28
CA ARG A 528 31.99 -20.72 -10.55
C ARG A 528 30.61 -20.78 -11.20
N SER A 529 29.94 -21.93 -11.14
CA SER A 529 28.59 -22.09 -11.69
C SER A 529 27.58 -21.18 -10.98
N ILE A 530 27.62 -21.10 -9.64
CA ILE A 530 26.75 -20.24 -8.83
C ILE A 530 27.05 -18.76 -9.08
N ALA A 531 28.33 -18.37 -9.16
CA ALA A 531 28.72 -16.98 -9.45
C ALA A 531 28.21 -16.52 -10.82
N ALA A 532 28.37 -17.35 -11.85
CA ALA A 532 27.86 -17.10 -13.20
C ALA A 532 26.31 -17.07 -13.23
N LEU A 533 25.64 -17.98 -12.51
CA LEU A 533 24.19 -18.01 -12.40
C LEU A 533 23.63 -16.74 -11.75
N ARG A 534 24.18 -16.33 -10.60
CA ARG A 534 23.78 -15.09 -9.90
C ARG A 534 24.01 -13.85 -10.76
N LYS A 535 25.05 -13.86 -11.61
CA LYS A 535 25.29 -12.83 -12.62
C LYS A 535 24.21 -12.81 -13.70
N ALA A 536 23.87 -13.96 -14.27
CA ALA A 536 22.79 -14.08 -15.25
C ALA A 536 21.44 -13.62 -14.67
N ALA A 537 21.04 -14.14 -13.51
CA ALA A 537 19.79 -13.77 -12.85
C ALA A 537 19.69 -12.27 -12.54
N GLY A 538 20.80 -11.65 -12.17
CA GLY A 538 20.86 -10.20 -11.91
C GLY A 538 20.70 -9.34 -13.17
N PHE A 539 21.17 -9.79 -14.33
CA PHE A 539 20.93 -9.09 -15.61
C PHE A 539 19.50 -9.33 -16.11
N GLU A 540 19.03 -10.57 -16.06
CA GLU A 540 17.71 -10.96 -16.53
C GLU A 540 16.58 -10.30 -15.71
N SER A 541 16.74 -10.21 -14.39
CA SER A 541 15.80 -9.49 -13.51
C SER A 541 15.69 -7.99 -13.80
N ARG A 542 16.58 -7.43 -14.62
CA ARG A 542 16.48 -6.08 -15.19
C ARG A 542 15.99 -6.08 -16.63
N ALA A 543 16.42 -7.04 -17.45
CA ALA A 543 15.99 -7.14 -18.85
C ALA A 543 14.48 -7.45 -18.95
N TYR A 544 13.99 -8.44 -18.19
CA TYR A 544 12.61 -8.92 -18.29
C TYR A 544 11.53 -7.88 -18.05
N PRO A 545 11.57 -7.07 -16.97
CA PRO A 545 10.62 -5.98 -16.80
C PRO A 545 10.72 -4.94 -17.92
N ASP A 546 11.92 -4.63 -18.40
CA ASP A 546 12.15 -3.64 -19.46
C ASP A 546 11.61 -4.14 -20.82
N VAL A 547 11.76 -5.44 -21.14
CA VAL A 547 11.21 -6.10 -22.35
C VAL A 547 9.70 -6.11 -22.30
N LYS A 548 9.12 -6.57 -21.19
CA LYS A 548 7.68 -6.59 -20.99
C LYS A 548 7.08 -5.18 -21.03
N ALA A 549 7.73 -4.20 -20.39
CA ALA A 549 7.31 -2.81 -20.42
C ALA A 549 7.34 -2.25 -21.84
N THR A 550 8.40 -2.48 -22.61
CA THR A 550 8.49 -2.02 -24.01
C THR A 550 7.37 -2.61 -24.89
N ALA A 551 7.07 -3.90 -24.72
CA ALA A 551 5.97 -4.55 -25.42
C ALA A 551 4.60 -3.98 -25.01
N SER A 552 4.36 -3.80 -23.70
CA SER A 552 3.12 -3.24 -23.17
C SER A 552 2.94 -1.77 -23.54
N ASP A 553 4.02 -0.98 -23.54
CA ASP A 553 4.02 0.43 -23.89
C ASP A 553 3.48 0.60 -25.31
N THR A 554 3.93 -0.26 -26.24
CA THR A 554 3.44 -0.24 -27.63
C THR A 554 1.92 -0.43 -27.70
N VAL A 555 1.33 -1.26 -26.84
CA VAL A 555 -0.13 -1.44 -26.75
C VAL A 555 -0.78 -0.24 -26.05
N ASN A 556 -0.23 0.28 -24.96
CA ASN A 556 -0.78 1.42 -24.24
C ASN A 556 -0.85 2.70 -25.10
N GLY A 557 0.12 2.89 -26.01
CA GLY A 557 0.11 3.99 -26.98
C GLY A 557 -1.16 4.06 -27.82
N ILE A 558 -1.62 2.90 -28.29
CA ILE A 558 -2.77 2.83 -29.18
C ILE A 558 -4.07 3.23 -28.50
N VAL A 559 -4.18 2.97 -27.19
CA VAL A 559 -5.35 3.29 -26.37
C VAL A 559 -5.58 4.80 -26.36
N PHE A 560 -4.50 5.58 -26.20
CA PHE A 560 -4.57 7.04 -26.26
C PHE A 560 -5.08 7.54 -27.61
N TYR A 561 -4.56 7.00 -28.71
CA TYR A 561 -5.01 7.38 -30.05
C TYR A 561 -6.44 6.91 -30.35
N PHE A 562 -6.91 5.78 -29.80
CA PHE A 562 -8.33 5.39 -29.89
C PHE A 562 -9.26 6.35 -29.17
N VAL A 563 -8.89 6.81 -27.97
CA VAL A 563 -9.65 7.86 -27.27
C VAL A 563 -9.71 9.13 -28.11
N LEU A 564 -8.59 9.54 -28.72
CA LEU A 564 -8.51 10.73 -29.57
C LEU A 564 -9.22 10.56 -30.93
N LEU A 565 -9.39 9.33 -31.40
CA LEU A 565 -10.04 9.03 -32.67
C LEU A 565 -11.54 9.37 -32.66
N ILE A 566 -12.20 9.26 -31.50
CA ILE A 566 -13.61 9.62 -31.33
C ILE A 566 -13.84 11.13 -31.58
N PRO A 567 -13.22 12.07 -30.83
CA PRO A 567 -13.37 13.50 -31.11
C PRO A 567 -12.82 13.87 -32.49
N PHE A 568 -11.75 13.22 -32.97
CA PHE A 568 -11.22 13.44 -34.32
C PHE A 568 -12.27 13.17 -35.40
N SER A 569 -12.91 11.99 -35.36
CA SER A 569 -13.91 11.58 -36.34
C SER A 569 -15.13 12.49 -36.29
N PHE A 570 -15.51 12.96 -35.10
CA PHE A 570 -16.60 13.92 -34.91
C PHE A 570 -16.25 15.28 -35.51
N PHE A 571 -15.07 15.82 -35.21
CA PHE A 571 -14.64 17.11 -35.74
C PHE A 571 -14.43 17.07 -37.26
N MET A 572 -13.88 15.99 -37.79
CA MET A 572 -13.69 15.81 -39.23
C MET A 572 -15.02 15.68 -39.98
N GLU A 573 -16.00 14.98 -39.41
CA GLU A 573 -17.35 14.93 -39.99
C GLU A 573 -17.93 16.34 -40.11
N ARG A 574 -17.85 17.12 -39.03
CA ARG A 574 -18.36 18.49 -38.97
C ARG A 574 -17.60 19.45 -39.90
N LEU A 575 -16.30 19.26 -40.07
CA LEU A 575 -15.45 20.13 -40.89
C LEU A 575 -15.60 19.84 -42.39
N LEU A 576 -15.64 18.56 -42.79
CA LEU A 576 -15.71 18.15 -44.20
C LEU A 576 -17.13 18.15 -44.75
N PHE A 577 -18.07 17.50 -44.05
CA PHE A 577 -19.43 17.26 -44.55
C PHE A 577 -20.46 18.21 -43.93
N GLY A 578 -20.49 18.27 -42.59
CA GLY A 578 -21.43 19.06 -41.81
C GLY A 578 -22.88 18.74 -42.13
N PHE A 579 -23.26 17.45 -42.04
CA PHE A 579 -24.62 17.01 -42.33
C PHE A 579 -25.60 17.47 -41.23
N ALA A 580 -26.80 17.89 -41.63
CA ALA A 580 -27.88 18.26 -40.72
C ALA A 580 -28.73 17.06 -40.27
N ASP A 581 -28.86 16.02 -41.11
CA ASP A 581 -29.54 14.76 -40.75
C ASP A 581 -28.62 13.92 -39.87
N ILE A 582 -29.07 13.62 -38.65
CA ILE A 582 -28.32 12.83 -37.66
C ILE A 582 -27.92 11.45 -38.19
N ARG A 583 -28.70 10.84 -39.10
CA ARG A 583 -28.38 9.54 -39.70
C ARG A 583 -27.18 9.65 -40.63
N ARG A 584 -27.15 10.68 -41.48
CA ARG A 584 -26.03 10.95 -42.39
C ARG A 584 -24.79 11.41 -41.63
N GLN A 585 -24.99 12.19 -40.58
CA GLN A 585 -23.95 12.62 -39.66
C GLN A 585 -23.29 11.41 -38.98
N LEU A 586 -24.10 10.50 -38.42
CA LEU A 586 -23.59 9.28 -37.78
C LEU A 586 -22.91 8.36 -38.79
N ALA A 587 -23.47 8.20 -39.99
CA ALA A 587 -22.85 7.40 -41.05
C ALA A 587 -21.48 7.95 -41.48
N ALA A 588 -21.35 9.27 -41.65
CA ALA A 588 -20.09 9.92 -42.01
C ALA A 588 -19.06 9.86 -40.88
N PHE A 589 -19.49 10.03 -39.62
CA PHE A 589 -18.67 9.83 -38.43
C PHE A 589 -18.10 8.41 -38.36
N VAL A 590 -18.97 7.40 -38.49
CA VAL A 590 -18.57 5.97 -38.48
C VAL A 590 -17.65 5.67 -39.66
N GLY A 591 -17.95 6.20 -40.86
CA GLY A 591 -17.10 6.03 -42.04
C GLY A 591 -15.70 6.62 -41.86
N LEU A 592 -15.58 7.84 -41.33
CA LEU A 592 -14.29 8.46 -41.02
C LEU A 592 -13.52 7.70 -39.94
N PHE A 593 -14.23 7.24 -38.90
CA PHE A 593 -13.64 6.43 -37.84
C PHE A 593 -13.04 5.14 -38.39
N ILE A 594 -13.80 4.38 -39.20
CA ILE A 594 -13.34 3.14 -39.84
C ILE A 594 -12.18 3.40 -40.80
N LEU A 595 -12.22 4.48 -41.58
CA LEU A 595 -11.15 4.83 -42.51
C LEU A 595 -9.83 5.07 -41.78
N ILE A 596 -9.83 5.93 -40.76
CA ILE A 596 -8.62 6.26 -40.00
C ILE A 596 -8.16 5.08 -39.16
N PHE A 597 -9.10 4.32 -38.57
CA PHE A 597 -8.78 3.06 -37.91
C PHE A 597 -8.08 2.09 -38.85
N SER A 598 -8.53 1.95 -40.10
CA SER A 598 -7.90 1.09 -41.10
C SER A 598 -6.48 1.55 -41.42
N ILE A 599 -6.23 2.85 -41.48
CA ILE A 599 -4.88 3.41 -41.65
C ILE A 599 -4.03 3.09 -40.41
N LEU A 600 -4.52 3.34 -39.20
CA LEU A 600 -3.82 3.00 -37.96
C LEU A 600 -3.53 1.50 -37.85
N HIS A 601 -4.44 0.65 -38.31
CA HIS A 601 -4.27 -0.80 -38.34
C HIS A 601 -3.07 -1.23 -39.19
N LEU A 602 -2.86 -0.56 -40.33
CA LEU A 602 -1.74 -0.85 -41.24
C LEU A 602 -0.41 -0.28 -40.73
N VAL A 603 -0.48 0.87 -40.06
CA VAL A 603 0.66 1.75 -39.79
C VAL A 603 1.18 1.61 -38.34
N HIS A 604 0.35 1.25 -37.37
CA HIS A 604 0.74 1.13 -35.96
C HIS A 604 1.21 -0.30 -35.62
N PRO A 605 2.42 -0.50 -35.04
CA PRO A 605 2.99 -1.83 -34.78
C PRO A 605 2.18 -2.67 -33.78
N ALA A 606 1.53 -2.05 -32.79
CA ALA A 606 0.69 -2.75 -31.79
C ALA A 606 -0.31 -3.77 -32.35
N PHE A 607 -0.94 -3.51 -33.50
CA PHE A 607 -1.91 -4.43 -34.11
C PHE A 607 -1.29 -5.74 -34.60
N LYS A 608 0.02 -5.73 -34.87
CA LYS A 608 0.77 -6.92 -35.27
C LYS A 608 1.44 -7.62 -34.08
N LEU A 609 1.61 -6.91 -32.96
CA LEU A 609 2.23 -7.40 -31.74
C LEU A 609 1.24 -8.09 -30.80
N SER A 610 -0.03 -7.68 -30.80
CA SER A 610 -1.04 -8.21 -29.89
C SER A 610 -2.44 -8.13 -30.49
N SER A 611 -3.33 -9.03 -30.06
CA SER A 611 -4.76 -8.98 -30.32
C SER A 611 -5.51 -7.98 -29.39
N SER A 612 -4.87 -7.53 -28.31
CA SER A 612 -5.46 -6.59 -27.33
C SER A 612 -6.04 -5.31 -27.95
N PRO A 613 -5.43 -4.65 -28.96
CA PRO A 613 -6.00 -3.46 -29.57
C PRO A 613 -7.42 -3.66 -30.14
N TYR A 614 -7.73 -4.85 -30.68
CA TYR A 614 -9.08 -5.16 -31.18
C TYR A 614 -10.10 -5.27 -30.06
N ILE A 615 -9.71 -5.89 -28.93
CA ILE A 615 -10.56 -6.01 -27.74
C ILE A 615 -10.81 -4.62 -27.14
N ILE A 616 -9.77 -3.80 -27.04
CA ILE A 616 -9.86 -2.42 -26.55
C ILE A 616 -10.80 -1.60 -27.43
N LEU A 617 -10.68 -1.71 -28.76
CA LEU A 617 -11.59 -1.07 -29.70
C LEU A 617 -13.04 -1.49 -29.47
N LEU A 618 -13.29 -2.80 -29.35
CA LEU A 618 -14.63 -3.32 -29.07
C LEU A 618 -15.20 -2.73 -27.77
N ALA A 619 -14.38 -2.64 -26.73
CA ALA A 619 -14.78 -2.01 -25.46
C ALA A 619 -15.14 -0.53 -25.64
N PHE A 620 -14.36 0.25 -26.40
CA PHE A 620 -14.70 1.65 -26.70
C PHE A 620 -15.98 1.80 -27.52
N VAL A 621 -16.23 0.91 -28.49
CA VAL A 621 -17.46 0.91 -29.27
C VAL A 621 -18.67 0.60 -28.38
N ILE A 622 -18.56 -0.42 -27.51
CA ILE A 622 -19.61 -0.76 -26.54
C ILE A 622 -19.86 0.42 -25.59
N LEU A 623 -18.80 1.05 -25.07
CA LEU A 623 -18.91 2.22 -24.20
C LEU A 623 -19.58 3.41 -24.90
N ALA A 624 -19.19 3.71 -26.14
CA ALA A 624 -19.77 4.80 -26.93
C ALA A 624 -21.25 4.55 -27.23
N MET A 625 -21.62 3.32 -27.58
CA MET A 625 -23.02 2.92 -27.74
C MET A 625 -23.80 3.06 -26.42
N GLY A 626 -23.21 2.64 -25.30
CA GLY A 626 -23.79 2.80 -23.97
C GLY A 626 -24.06 4.26 -23.62
N ILE A 627 -23.09 5.15 -23.83
CA ILE A 627 -23.24 6.59 -23.59
C ILE A 627 -24.35 7.19 -24.48
N ALA A 628 -24.42 6.80 -25.75
CA ALA A 628 -25.45 7.28 -26.67
C ALA A 628 -26.85 6.85 -26.23
N VAL A 629 -27.02 5.59 -25.83
CA VAL A 629 -28.30 5.06 -25.32
C VAL A 629 -28.70 5.76 -24.02
N ILE A 630 -27.78 5.91 -23.06
CA ILE A 630 -28.03 6.63 -21.80
C ILE A 630 -28.42 8.08 -22.08
N GLY A 631 -27.73 8.77 -22.99
CA GLY A 631 -28.05 10.13 -23.40
C GLY A 631 -29.45 10.27 -24.00
N LEU A 632 -29.86 9.32 -24.85
CA LEU A 632 -31.20 9.28 -25.42
C LEU A 632 -32.27 9.06 -24.35
N ILE A 633 -32.03 8.14 -23.41
CA ILE A 633 -32.94 7.89 -22.28
C ILE A 633 -33.08 9.14 -21.41
N LEU A 634 -31.97 9.79 -21.03
CA LEU A 634 -31.99 11.01 -20.23
C LEU A 634 -32.72 12.16 -20.92
N THR A 635 -32.56 12.28 -22.24
CA THR A 635 -33.25 13.33 -23.02
C THR A 635 -34.75 13.08 -23.04
N LYS A 636 -35.19 11.84 -23.33
CA LYS A 636 -36.61 11.46 -23.26
C LYS A 636 -37.20 11.61 -21.87
N PHE A 637 -36.46 11.21 -20.83
CA PHE A 637 -36.90 11.34 -19.45
C PHE A 637 -37.10 12.80 -19.06
N LYS A 638 -36.19 13.71 -19.46
CA LYS A 638 -36.36 15.15 -19.25
C LYS A 638 -37.57 15.71 -19.99
N GLU A 639 -37.85 15.24 -21.20
CA GLU A 639 -39.04 15.65 -21.96
C GLU A 639 -40.33 15.20 -21.26
N GLU A 640 -40.39 13.97 -20.77
CA GLU A 640 -41.57 13.46 -20.05
C GLU A 640 -41.75 14.11 -18.68
N MET A 641 -40.67 14.35 -17.92
CA MET A 641 -40.73 15.11 -16.68
C MET A 641 -41.25 16.54 -16.89
N ARG A 642 -40.87 17.19 -18.01
CA ARG A 642 -41.42 18.50 -18.38
C ARG A 642 -42.90 18.44 -18.73
N LYS A 643 -43.37 17.38 -19.40
CA LYS A 643 -44.80 17.18 -19.70
C LYS A 643 -45.60 16.93 -18.41
N MET A 644 -45.09 16.11 -17.50
CA MET A 644 -45.73 15.86 -16.21
C MET A 644 -45.84 17.12 -15.35
N LYS A 645 -44.76 17.92 -15.24
CA LYS A 645 -44.81 19.22 -14.53
C LYS A 645 -45.84 20.19 -15.14
N ARG A 646 -45.94 20.24 -16.48
CA ARG A 646 -46.94 21.07 -17.18
C ARG A 646 -48.38 20.66 -16.86
N GLN A 647 -48.63 19.38 -16.60
CA GLN A 647 -49.96 18.87 -16.29
C GLN A 647 -50.35 19.04 -14.81
N ALA A 648 -49.38 19.12 -13.89
CA ALA A 648 -49.63 19.22 -12.46
C ALA A 648 -49.84 20.66 -11.95
N GLU A 649 -49.12 21.66 -12.49
CA GLU A 649 -49.08 23.01 -11.89
C GLU A 649 -49.54 24.14 -12.83
N GLY A 650 -49.83 23.89 -14.11
CA GLY A 650 -50.32 24.92 -15.05
C GLY A 650 -49.35 26.08 -15.38
N ILE A 651 -48.20 26.16 -14.70
CA ILE A 651 -47.23 27.25 -14.85
C ILE A 651 -46.24 26.95 -16.00
N PHE A 652 -46.08 27.92 -16.90
CA PHE A 652 -45.18 27.82 -18.04
C PHE A 652 -43.75 28.24 -17.66
N GLU A 653 -42.88 27.28 -17.34
CA GLU A 653 -41.47 27.54 -17.06
C GLU A 653 -40.58 27.19 -18.28
N VAL A 654 -39.87 28.19 -18.82
CA VAL A 654 -38.86 27.99 -19.87
C VAL A 654 -37.50 28.30 -19.27
N ASP A 655 -36.81 27.27 -18.77
CA ASP A 655 -35.39 27.37 -18.45
C ASP A 655 -34.56 26.62 -19.50
N VAL A 656 -33.77 27.37 -20.28
CA VAL A 656 -32.80 26.81 -21.22
C VAL A 656 -31.60 26.38 -20.38
N GLY A 657 -31.53 25.08 -20.06
CA GLY A 657 -30.44 24.54 -19.26
C GLY A 657 -29.08 25.00 -19.79
N ARG A 658 -28.26 25.63 -18.95
CA ARG A 658 -26.97 26.27 -19.28
C ARG A 658 -26.02 25.38 -20.13
N LEU A 659 -26.15 24.06 -19.99
CA LEU A 659 -25.43 23.06 -20.79
C LEU A 659 -25.81 23.05 -22.28
N GLY A 660 -27.09 23.29 -22.62
CA GLY A 660 -27.57 23.34 -24.00
C GLY A 660 -27.04 24.54 -24.78
N ALA A 661 -26.97 25.72 -24.13
CA ALA A 661 -26.42 26.94 -24.72
C ALA A 661 -24.90 26.83 -24.97
N THR A 662 -24.17 26.21 -24.04
CA THR A 662 -22.73 25.95 -24.20
C THR A 662 -22.46 24.98 -25.36
N MET A 663 -23.25 23.90 -25.47
CA MET A 663 -23.13 22.93 -26.56
C MET A 663 -23.45 23.55 -27.93
N ALA A 664 -24.48 24.40 -27.99
CA ALA A 664 -24.81 25.15 -29.20
C ALA A 664 -23.67 26.10 -29.61
N ALA A 665 -23.04 26.78 -28.64
CA ALA A 665 -21.87 27.63 -28.89
C ALA A 665 -20.67 26.82 -29.42
N VAL A 666 -20.38 25.65 -28.84
CA VAL A 666 -19.32 24.74 -29.33
C VAL A 666 -19.59 24.30 -30.78
N LEU A 667 -20.80 23.86 -31.10
CA LEU A 667 -21.19 23.45 -32.45
C LEU A 667 -21.09 24.62 -33.45
N LEU A 668 -21.47 25.83 -33.02
CA LEU A 668 -21.35 27.03 -33.82
C LEU A 668 -19.88 27.34 -34.13
N GLY A 669 -18.97 27.14 -33.17
CA GLY A 669 -17.52 27.34 -33.32
C GLY A 669 -16.94 26.45 -34.41
N ILE A 670 -17.26 25.17 -34.36
CA ILE A 670 -16.85 24.19 -35.37
C ILE A 670 -17.37 24.59 -36.76
N SER A 671 -18.63 25.06 -36.85
CA SER A 671 -19.21 25.51 -38.11
C SER A 671 -18.52 26.76 -38.70
N ASN A 672 -17.90 27.60 -37.88
CA ASN A 672 -17.22 28.81 -38.35
C ASN A 672 -15.89 28.50 -39.05
N LEU A 673 -15.18 27.45 -38.62
CA LEU A 673 -13.97 26.97 -39.30
C LEU A 673 -14.22 26.60 -40.76
N ARG A 674 -15.41 26.07 -41.08
CA ARG A 674 -15.80 25.70 -42.44
C ARG A 674 -16.03 26.91 -43.35
N LYS A 675 -16.44 28.06 -42.81
CA LYS A 675 -16.66 29.29 -43.59
C LYS A 675 -15.34 29.88 -44.11
N ARG A 676 -14.20 29.57 -43.48
CA ARG A 676 -12.88 30.16 -43.77
C ARG A 676 -11.84 29.09 -44.16
N LYS A 677 -12.17 28.32 -45.19
CA LYS A 677 -11.45 27.10 -45.60
C LYS A 677 -9.93 27.27 -45.78
N VAL A 678 -9.48 28.35 -46.41
CA VAL A 678 -8.05 28.58 -46.70
C VAL A 678 -7.25 28.77 -45.41
N ARG A 679 -7.75 29.59 -44.48
CA ARG A 679 -7.09 29.85 -43.20
C ARG A 679 -7.05 28.58 -42.34
N THR A 680 -8.20 27.94 -42.19
CA THR A 680 -8.33 26.68 -41.44
C THR A 680 -7.40 25.60 -41.98
N GLY A 681 -7.29 25.48 -43.31
CA GLY A 681 -6.36 24.55 -43.96
C GLY A 681 -4.90 24.86 -43.66
N LEU A 682 -4.48 26.13 -43.78
CA LEU A 682 -3.09 26.53 -43.51
C LEU A 682 -2.70 26.28 -42.04
N THR A 683 -3.55 26.67 -41.09
CA THR A 683 -3.32 26.44 -39.65
C THR A 683 -3.28 24.95 -39.30
N ALA A 684 -4.17 24.15 -39.90
CA ALA A 684 -4.14 22.70 -39.71
C ALA A 684 -2.85 22.08 -40.23
N VAL A 685 -2.38 22.46 -41.43
CA VAL A 685 -1.11 21.97 -42.00
C VAL A 685 0.08 22.36 -41.11
N THR A 686 0.14 23.59 -40.61
CA THR A 686 1.20 24.01 -39.68
C THR A 686 1.22 23.14 -38.43
N LEU A 687 0.05 22.85 -37.84
CA LEU A 687 -0.04 22.01 -36.64
C LEU A 687 0.30 20.55 -36.89
N ILE A 688 -0.05 20.02 -38.07
CA ILE A 688 0.35 18.67 -38.50
C ILE A 688 1.88 18.59 -38.59
N LEU A 689 2.53 19.58 -39.23
CA LEU A 689 3.98 19.64 -39.36
C LEU A 689 4.69 19.82 -38.01
N VAL A 690 4.15 20.64 -37.11
CA VAL A 690 4.69 20.82 -35.75
C VAL A 690 4.57 19.54 -34.94
N SER A 691 3.40 18.87 -35.01
CA SER A 691 3.19 17.58 -34.35
C SER A 691 4.15 16.51 -34.89
N PHE A 692 4.27 16.42 -36.22
CA PHE A 692 5.24 15.55 -36.90
C PHE A 692 6.68 15.82 -36.46
N THR A 693 7.11 17.09 -36.42
CA THR A 693 8.47 17.49 -36.04
C THR A 693 8.73 17.14 -34.57
N THR A 694 7.77 17.44 -33.68
CA THR A 694 7.87 17.13 -32.26
C THR A 694 7.97 15.64 -32.02
N LEU A 695 7.14 14.83 -32.70
CA LEU A 695 7.18 13.37 -32.63
C LEU A 695 8.50 12.79 -33.17
N SER A 696 9.02 13.33 -34.27
CA SER A 696 10.24 12.81 -34.92
C SER A 696 11.51 13.09 -34.11
N PHE A 697 11.57 14.20 -33.38
CA PHE A 697 12.76 14.60 -32.61
C PHE A 697 12.70 14.26 -31.11
N THR A 698 11.58 13.70 -30.62
CA THR A 698 11.45 13.26 -29.23
C THR A 698 11.87 11.80 -29.07
N SER A 699 13.05 11.58 -28.49
CA SER A 699 13.49 10.25 -28.08
C SER A 699 13.60 10.18 -26.57
N ILE A 700 12.65 9.49 -25.93
CA ILE A 700 12.80 9.09 -24.52
C ILE A 700 13.72 7.88 -24.52
N SER A 701 14.96 8.07 -24.07
CA SER A 701 15.87 6.96 -23.77
C SER A 701 16.00 6.83 -22.25
N SER A 702 15.57 5.70 -21.71
CA SER A 702 15.78 5.34 -20.31
C SER A 702 17.21 4.83 -20.14
N THR A 703 18.18 5.74 -20.06
CA THR A 703 19.56 5.36 -19.74
C THR A 703 19.66 5.19 -18.21
N ILE A 704 20.30 4.10 -17.73
CA ILE A 704 20.70 4.03 -16.32
C ILE A 704 21.81 5.06 -16.15
N GLN A 705 21.48 6.23 -15.63
CA GLN A 705 22.49 7.11 -15.07
C GLN A 705 22.84 6.54 -13.71
N PHE A 706 24.06 6.02 -13.56
CA PHE A 706 24.60 5.80 -12.22
C PHE A 706 24.67 7.16 -11.56
N TYR A 707 23.89 7.36 -10.50
CA TYR A 707 24.02 8.54 -9.67
C TYR A 707 25.37 8.44 -8.96
N ARG A 708 26.44 8.90 -9.60
CA ARG A 708 27.72 9.15 -8.95
C ARG A 708 27.59 10.46 -8.18
N LEU A 709 26.93 10.38 -7.03
CA LEU A 709 26.85 11.53 -6.12
C LEU A 709 28.13 11.53 -5.28
N PRO A 710 29.02 12.53 -5.45
CA PRO A 710 30.13 12.71 -4.52
C PRO A 710 29.54 13.00 -3.13
N ARG A 711 29.95 12.23 -2.12
CA ARG A 711 29.46 12.38 -0.73
C ARG A 711 30.48 13.08 0.16
N GLY A 712 31.76 13.01 -0.18
CA GLY A 712 32.85 13.64 0.57
C GLY A 712 34.21 13.37 -0.07
N ASP A 713 35.23 14.08 0.44
CA ASP A 713 36.62 14.05 -0.03
C ASP A 713 37.53 13.18 0.87
N GLU A 714 37.02 12.58 1.95
CA GLU A 714 37.79 11.72 2.86
C GLU A 714 37.39 10.26 2.70
N VAL A 715 38.32 9.43 2.22
CA VAL A 715 38.11 8.00 1.95
C VAL A 715 38.68 7.18 3.10
N ALA A 716 37.82 6.45 3.81
CA ALA A 716 38.22 5.57 4.90
C ALA A 716 39.12 4.41 4.41
N TYR A 717 38.79 3.81 3.26
CA TYR A 717 39.59 2.78 2.60
C TYR A 717 39.27 2.71 1.09
N GLU A 718 40.22 2.23 0.29
CA GLU A 718 39.98 1.92 -1.13
C GLU A 718 39.15 0.64 -1.25
N GLY A 719 37.90 0.78 -1.65
CA GLY A 719 36.97 -0.34 -1.68
C GLY A 719 35.51 0.06 -1.80
N ALA A 720 34.62 -0.79 -1.28
CA ALA A 720 33.18 -0.58 -1.33
C ALA A 720 32.46 -1.04 -0.06
N LEU A 721 31.42 -0.31 0.35
CA LEU A 721 30.50 -0.66 1.43
C LEU A 721 29.11 -0.92 0.86
N VAL A 722 28.53 -2.08 1.14
CA VAL A 722 27.15 -2.45 0.78
C VAL A 722 26.28 -2.43 2.03
N ARG A 723 25.21 -1.64 2.01
CA ARG A 723 24.19 -1.62 3.09
C ARG A 723 22.84 -1.10 2.59
N GLU A 724 21.80 -1.29 3.40
CA GLU A 724 20.50 -0.68 3.17
C GLU A 724 20.50 0.84 3.43
N ARG A 725 19.60 1.57 2.76
CA ARG A 725 19.54 3.05 2.87
C ARG A 725 19.18 3.53 4.27
N ASN A 726 18.26 2.82 4.92
CA ASN A 726 17.71 3.14 6.23
C ASN A 726 18.32 2.26 7.34
N TRP A 727 19.50 1.67 7.13
CA TRP A 727 20.12 0.75 8.09
C TRP A 727 19.27 -0.47 8.47
N LYS A 728 18.19 -0.79 7.74
CA LYS A 728 17.47 -2.06 7.90
C LYS A 728 18.44 -3.23 7.73
N GLY A 729 18.32 -4.27 8.56
CA GLY A 729 19.19 -5.43 8.45
C GLY A 729 19.07 -6.12 7.08
N LEU A 730 20.21 -6.42 6.48
CA LEU A 730 20.30 -7.22 5.25
C LEU A 730 19.92 -8.67 5.55
N GLN A 731 19.33 -9.34 4.55
CA GLN A 731 19.16 -10.79 4.60
C GLN A 731 20.48 -11.49 4.31
N GLN A 732 20.66 -12.70 4.85
CA GLN A 732 21.90 -13.47 4.69
C GLN A 732 22.29 -13.68 3.21
N VAL A 733 21.29 -13.74 2.33
CA VAL A 733 21.48 -13.91 0.89
C VAL A 733 22.29 -12.77 0.26
N ALA A 734 22.20 -11.55 0.79
CA ALA A 734 23.01 -10.44 0.31
C ALA A 734 24.51 -10.72 0.49
N LEU A 735 24.90 -11.28 1.65
CA LEU A 735 26.29 -11.68 1.90
C LEU A 735 26.75 -12.79 0.95
N ASP A 736 25.89 -13.78 0.68
CA ASP A 736 26.23 -14.86 -0.24
C ASP A 736 26.48 -14.35 -1.66
N TYR A 737 25.65 -13.42 -2.15
CA TYR A 737 25.81 -12.79 -3.45
C TYR A 737 27.10 -11.96 -3.53
N VAL A 738 27.40 -11.16 -2.50
CA VAL A 738 28.65 -10.39 -2.42
C VAL A 738 29.86 -11.33 -2.40
N ARG A 739 29.85 -12.39 -1.56
CA ARG A 739 30.93 -13.39 -1.51
C ARG A 739 31.14 -14.09 -2.84
N SER A 740 30.08 -14.52 -3.52
CA SER A 740 30.22 -15.19 -4.83
C SER A 740 30.77 -14.28 -5.93
N ASN A 741 30.64 -12.95 -5.78
CA ASN A 741 31.17 -12.02 -6.77
C ASN A 741 32.59 -11.55 -6.47
N PHE A 742 32.90 -11.34 -5.19
CA PHE A 742 34.11 -10.66 -4.74
C PHE A 742 35.06 -11.53 -3.94
N GLY A 743 34.64 -12.68 -3.39
CA GLY A 743 35.42 -13.46 -2.42
C GLY A 743 36.77 -13.96 -2.93
N GLU A 744 36.94 -14.18 -4.24
CA GLU A 744 38.24 -14.53 -4.84
C GLU A 744 39.09 -13.31 -5.20
N LYS A 745 38.48 -12.12 -5.27
CA LYS A 745 39.09 -10.89 -5.82
C LYS A 745 39.33 -9.81 -4.77
N ALA A 746 38.70 -9.90 -3.61
CA ALA A 746 38.66 -8.87 -2.59
C ALA A 746 38.30 -9.50 -1.24
N ALA A 747 38.73 -8.87 -0.15
CA ALA A 747 38.28 -9.24 1.18
C ALA A 747 36.80 -8.83 1.35
N VAL A 748 35.95 -9.75 1.81
CA VAL A 748 34.52 -9.49 2.08
C VAL A 748 34.27 -9.64 3.57
N VAL A 749 33.99 -8.52 4.23
CA VAL A 749 33.93 -8.41 5.68
C VAL A 749 32.52 -8.01 6.12
N PRO A 750 31.74 -8.95 6.69
CA PRO A 750 30.40 -8.67 7.18
C PRO A 750 30.41 -8.05 8.58
N ARG A 751 29.43 -7.18 8.85
CA ARG A 751 29.20 -6.56 10.16
C ARG A 751 27.76 -6.74 10.60
N ALA A 752 27.56 -7.07 11.87
CA ALA A 752 26.23 -7.31 12.43
C ALA A 752 25.98 -6.41 13.64
N TRP A 753 24.72 -6.11 13.92
CA TRP A 753 24.31 -5.50 15.19
C TRP A 753 23.30 -6.39 15.88
N TYR A 754 23.46 -6.54 17.18
CA TYR A 754 22.44 -7.06 18.08
C TYR A 754 21.92 -5.91 18.93
N LEU A 755 20.62 -5.66 18.78
CA LEU A 755 19.85 -4.65 19.51
C LEU A 755 18.61 -5.36 20.05
N LEU A 756 18.27 -5.09 21.30
CA LEU A 756 17.02 -5.57 21.87
C LEU A 756 15.84 -4.85 21.16
N PRO A 757 14.75 -5.56 20.85
CA PRO A 757 13.64 -5.01 20.07
C PRO A 757 12.84 -3.98 20.88
N GLU A 758 13.02 -2.68 20.58
CA GLU A 758 12.23 -1.62 21.23
C GLU A 758 11.81 -0.48 20.27
N ALA A 759 10.55 -0.05 20.38
CA ALA A 759 9.98 1.03 19.57
C ALA A 759 9.89 2.39 20.30
N LYS A 760 10.15 2.44 21.63
CA LYS A 760 9.91 3.64 22.45
C LYS A 760 10.96 3.90 23.56
N GLY A 761 12.05 3.14 23.65
CA GLY A 761 13.08 3.25 24.71
C GLY A 761 14.43 2.65 24.29
N ARG A 762 15.49 2.98 25.03
CA ARG A 762 16.83 2.41 24.84
C ARG A 762 16.93 1.14 25.67
N ALA A 763 16.96 0.00 25.01
CA ALA A 763 17.02 -1.29 25.68
C ALA A 763 18.41 -1.58 26.26
N HIS A 764 18.45 -2.13 27.47
CA HIS A 764 19.66 -2.33 28.28
C HIS A 764 20.14 -3.79 28.26
N ILE A 765 21.32 -4.02 27.70
CA ILE A 765 22.06 -5.29 27.78
C ILE A 765 22.96 -5.23 29.00
N ARG A 766 22.53 -5.87 30.09
CA ARG A 766 23.31 -5.94 31.34
C ARG A 766 24.52 -6.85 31.18
N PHE A 767 25.64 -6.43 31.74
CA PHE A 767 26.82 -7.27 31.92
C PHE A 767 27.42 -7.08 33.31
N SER A 768 28.04 -8.13 33.84
CA SER A 768 28.67 -8.13 35.17
C SER A 768 30.04 -8.81 35.13
N VAL A 769 30.93 -8.43 36.03
CA VAL A 769 32.23 -9.09 36.16
C VAL A 769 32.06 -10.41 36.90
N ALA A 770 32.67 -11.51 36.44
CA ALA A 770 32.45 -12.82 37.07
C ALA A 770 33.01 -12.90 38.52
N ARG A 771 34.11 -12.17 38.79
CA ARG A 771 34.80 -12.17 40.09
C ARG A 771 34.37 -11.04 41.04
N SER A 772 33.67 -10.02 40.56
CA SER A 772 33.21 -8.89 41.37
C SER A 772 31.73 -8.64 41.14
N ARG A 773 30.96 -8.19 42.14
CA ARG A 773 29.54 -7.83 41.94
C ARG A 773 29.34 -6.55 41.10
N ALA A 774 30.38 -6.04 40.44
CA ALA A 774 30.27 -4.86 39.58
C ALA A 774 29.49 -5.21 38.30
N SER A 775 28.51 -4.37 37.96
CA SER A 775 27.70 -4.55 36.75
C SER A 775 27.37 -3.21 36.11
N SER A 776 27.28 -3.19 34.79
CA SER A 776 26.84 -2.03 34.00
C SER A 776 25.94 -2.51 32.84
N SER A 777 25.59 -1.62 31.92
CA SER A 777 24.73 -1.94 30.77
C SER A 777 25.24 -1.29 29.49
N ALA A 778 25.12 -2.01 28.38
CA ALA A 778 25.28 -1.47 27.03
C ALA A 778 23.92 -1.37 26.34
N TYR A 779 23.78 -0.51 25.33
CA TYR A 779 22.57 -0.37 24.51
C TYR A 779 22.63 -1.18 23.21
N GLY A 780 23.78 -1.78 22.88
CA GLY A 780 23.91 -2.63 21.70
C GLY A 780 25.21 -3.42 21.68
N ILE A 781 25.22 -4.49 20.88
CA ILE A 781 26.42 -5.27 20.59
C ILE A 781 26.74 -5.16 19.11
N VAL A 782 27.99 -4.86 18.77
CA VAL A 782 28.49 -4.81 17.40
C VAL A 782 29.31 -6.08 17.14
N GLY A 783 28.89 -6.82 16.11
CA GLY A 783 29.54 -8.02 15.62
C GLY A 783 30.50 -7.70 14.49
N LEU A 784 31.80 -7.88 14.74
CA LEU A 784 32.86 -7.60 13.78
C LEU A 784 33.65 -8.86 13.42
N SER A 785 34.11 -8.94 12.17
CA SER A 785 34.92 -10.07 11.70
C SER A 785 36.35 -10.02 12.25
N SER A 786 37.05 -11.16 12.25
CA SER A 786 38.50 -11.20 12.49
C SER A 786 39.29 -10.40 11.44
N GLU A 787 38.72 -10.23 10.24
CA GLU A 787 39.32 -9.51 9.11
C GLU A 787 39.07 -7.99 9.14
N GLU A 788 38.26 -7.47 10.06
CA GLU A 788 37.93 -6.02 10.16
C GLU A 788 39.15 -5.08 10.23
N PRO A 789 40.24 -5.42 10.95
CA PRO A 789 41.47 -4.61 11.00
C PRO A 789 42.08 -4.33 9.63
N ARG A 790 41.91 -5.24 8.66
CA ARG A 790 42.47 -5.08 7.31
C ARG A 790 41.80 -3.95 6.53
N ILE A 791 40.57 -3.58 6.92
CA ILE A 791 39.79 -2.54 6.25
C ILE A 791 39.93 -1.21 6.99
N MET A 792 39.51 -1.16 8.25
CA MET A 792 39.40 0.09 9.00
C MET A 792 40.61 0.36 9.90
N GLY A 793 41.53 -0.59 10.06
CA GLY A 793 42.63 -0.47 11.02
C GLY A 793 42.15 -0.30 12.46
N ILE A 794 40.98 -0.87 12.80
CA ILE A 794 40.33 -0.72 14.10
C ILE A 794 41.15 -1.28 15.26
N ASP A 795 42.04 -2.24 14.98
CA ASP A 795 42.99 -2.82 15.93
C ASP A 795 43.98 -1.78 16.48
N ARG A 796 44.28 -0.71 15.72
CA ARG A 796 45.15 0.38 16.16
C ARG A 796 44.56 1.22 17.29
N LEU A 797 43.25 1.13 17.51
CA LEU A 797 42.54 1.80 18.59
C LEU A 797 42.54 0.99 19.89
N LEU A 798 43.05 -0.25 19.86
CA LEU A 798 43.20 -1.05 21.06
C LEU A 798 44.27 -0.47 21.97
N LEU A 799 43.93 -0.36 23.25
CA LEU A 799 44.87 0.00 24.30
C LEU A 799 45.91 -1.11 24.50
N GLU A 800 47.05 -0.72 25.05
CA GLU A 800 48.17 -1.64 25.32
C GLU A 800 47.73 -2.85 26.17
N GLY A 801 48.13 -4.05 25.75
CA GLY A 801 47.70 -5.33 26.34
C GLY A 801 46.51 -5.99 25.64
N GLY A 802 45.76 -5.25 24.81
CA GLY A 802 44.64 -5.78 24.02
C GLY A 802 45.07 -6.49 22.73
N ARG A 803 44.20 -7.38 22.22
CA ARG A 803 44.34 -7.98 20.89
C ARG A 803 43.00 -8.06 20.15
N TRP A 804 43.07 -8.21 18.83
CA TRP A 804 41.90 -8.46 17.99
C TRP A 804 41.44 -9.93 18.02
N PHE A 805 40.24 -10.17 17.47
CA PHE A 805 39.62 -11.48 17.31
C PHE A 805 40.40 -12.38 16.35
N ARG A 806 40.48 -13.67 16.67
CA ARG A 806 41.01 -14.71 15.77
C ARG A 806 39.90 -15.38 14.95
N PRO A 807 40.20 -15.92 13.75
CA PRO A 807 39.22 -16.68 12.98
C PRO A 807 38.63 -17.84 13.79
N GLY A 808 37.30 -17.94 13.82
CA GLY A 808 36.59 -18.99 14.56
C GLY A 808 36.52 -18.82 16.08
N GLU A 809 37.13 -17.76 16.64
CA GLU A 809 37.09 -17.48 18.06
C GLU A 809 35.66 -17.18 18.54
N ARG A 810 35.34 -17.62 19.75
CA ARG A 810 34.04 -17.50 20.42
C ARG A 810 34.27 -17.11 21.87
N GLN A 811 33.23 -16.63 22.56
CA GLN A 811 33.29 -16.31 24.00
C GLN A 811 34.37 -15.29 24.40
N VAL A 812 34.64 -14.34 23.50
CA VAL A 812 35.55 -13.21 23.75
C VAL A 812 34.83 -11.91 23.43
N CYS A 813 35.24 -10.84 24.08
CA CYS A 813 34.71 -9.50 23.81
C CYS A 813 35.81 -8.45 23.95
N ILE A 814 35.59 -7.31 23.29
CA ILE A 814 36.37 -6.08 23.45
C ILE A 814 35.41 -5.01 23.97
N LEU A 815 35.85 -4.29 25.01
CA LEU A 815 35.06 -3.24 25.65
C LEU A 815 35.66 -1.86 25.34
N PRO A 816 34.84 -0.84 25.07
CA PRO A 816 35.26 0.55 25.18
C PRO A 816 35.82 0.83 26.57
N ASP A 817 36.90 1.60 26.65
CA ASP A 817 37.56 1.97 27.91
C ASP A 817 36.63 2.69 28.90
N ASP A 818 35.80 3.62 28.41
CA ASP A 818 34.77 4.28 29.23
C ASP A 818 33.78 3.28 29.85
N LEU A 819 33.36 2.28 29.07
CA LEU A 819 32.40 1.26 29.52
C LEU A 819 33.04 0.28 30.50
N ALA A 820 34.31 -0.07 30.28
CA ALA A 820 35.11 -0.91 31.17
C ALA A 820 35.40 -0.21 32.51
N ALA A 821 35.65 1.10 32.51
CA ALA A 821 35.88 1.89 33.71
C ALA A 821 34.68 1.87 34.67
N LEU A 822 33.44 1.80 34.16
CA LEU A 822 32.22 1.71 34.98
C LEU A 822 32.15 0.44 35.84
N VAL A 823 32.86 -0.62 35.45
CA VAL A 823 32.95 -1.88 36.20
C VAL A 823 34.34 -2.16 36.74
N SER A 824 35.20 -1.12 36.77
CA SER A 824 36.57 -1.18 37.29
C SER A 824 37.45 -2.22 36.59
N ILE A 825 37.32 -2.38 35.27
CA ILE A 825 38.23 -3.18 34.45
C ILE A 825 39.32 -2.26 33.87
N GLY A 826 40.56 -2.49 34.27
CA GLY A 826 41.75 -1.78 33.80
C GLY A 826 42.47 -2.49 32.65
N ARG A 827 43.63 -1.94 32.24
CA ARG A 827 44.46 -2.52 31.16
C ARG A 827 45.13 -3.82 31.60
N GLU A 828 45.49 -3.89 32.87
CA GLU A 828 46.11 -5.02 33.55
C GLU A 828 45.20 -6.26 33.65
N ASP A 829 43.88 -6.06 33.59
CA ASP A 829 42.87 -7.13 33.69
C ASP A 829 42.61 -7.82 32.35
N VAL A 830 43.06 -7.22 31.25
CA VAL A 830 42.84 -7.71 29.88
C VAL A 830 43.44 -9.10 29.70
N GLY A 831 42.63 -10.02 29.17
CA GLY A 831 42.98 -11.43 28.97
C GLY A 831 42.80 -12.32 30.21
N GLN A 832 42.52 -11.75 31.39
CA GLN A 832 42.33 -12.49 32.63
C GLN A 832 40.91 -12.37 33.19
N VAL A 833 40.27 -11.21 32.98
CA VAL A 833 38.92 -10.96 33.47
C VAL A 833 37.86 -11.54 32.54
N GLN A 834 36.83 -12.11 33.14
CA GLN A 834 35.64 -12.58 32.46
C GLN A 834 34.44 -11.73 32.87
N ILE A 835 33.62 -11.39 31.90
CA ILE A 835 32.33 -10.75 32.11
C ILE A 835 31.21 -11.71 31.69
N ARG A 836 30.10 -11.66 32.41
CA ARG A 836 28.89 -12.39 32.09
C ARG A 836 27.95 -11.48 31.32
N ILE A 837 27.56 -11.91 30.12
CA ILE A 837 26.62 -11.22 29.24
C ILE A 837 25.56 -12.25 28.86
N LEU A 838 24.29 -11.94 29.12
CA LEU A 838 23.14 -12.78 28.72
C LEU A 838 23.29 -14.28 29.08
N GLY A 839 23.75 -14.57 30.30
CA GLY A 839 23.89 -15.93 30.83
C GLY A 839 25.18 -16.65 30.43
N LYS A 840 26.05 -16.03 29.62
CA LYS A 840 27.29 -16.63 29.12
C LYS A 840 28.51 -15.82 29.52
N GLU A 841 29.61 -16.50 29.81
CA GLU A 841 30.88 -15.87 30.17
C GLU A 841 31.74 -15.58 28.94
N TYR A 842 32.26 -14.35 28.89
CA TYR A 842 33.10 -13.80 27.84
C TYR A 842 34.40 -13.30 28.45
N THR A 843 35.53 -13.70 27.86
CA THR A 843 36.84 -13.16 28.27
C THR A 843 37.05 -11.79 27.62
N VAL A 844 37.40 -10.78 28.41
CA VAL A 844 37.73 -9.45 27.89
C VAL A 844 39.15 -9.50 27.33
N ILE A 845 39.29 -9.47 26.00
CA ILE A 845 40.58 -9.63 25.31
C ILE A 845 41.21 -8.32 24.85
N GLY A 846 40.51 -7.20 25.03
CA GLY A 846 41.01 -5.87 24.71
C GLY A 846 40.10 -4.76 25.23
N LEU A 847 40.72 -3.59 25.46
CA LEU A 847 40.01 -2.33 25.66
C LEU A 847 40.26 -1.45 24.44
N ILE A 848 39.22 -0.77 23.93
CA ILE A 848 39.31 0.14 22.78
C ILE A 848 39.08 1.59 23.23
N ASP A 849 39.84 2.53 22.68
CA ASP A 849 39.66 3.97 22.92
C ASP A 849 38.30 4.43 22.37
N ALA A 850 37.37 4.76 23.27
CA ALA A 850 35.99 5.09 22.93
C ALA A 850 35.87 6.37 22.10
N GLU A 851 36.67 7.40 22.41
CA GLU A 851 36.63 8.66 21.66
C GLU A 851 37.18 8.49 20.24
N ALA A 852 38.30 7.79 20.10
CA ALA A 852 38.89 7.52 18.79
C ALA A 852 37.99 6.64 17.93
N PHE A 853 37.33 5.64 18.53
CA PHE A 853 36.36 4.81 17.84
C PHE A 853 35.14 5.61 17.37
N ASN A 854 34.66 6.56 18.17
CA ASN A 854 33.55 7.44 17.80
C ASN A 854 33.85 8.42 16.66
N ARG A 855 35.13 8.77 16.47
CA ARG A 855 35.58 9.62 15.34
C ARG A 855 35.73 8.84 14.03
N MET A 856 35.78 7.50 14.09
CA MET A 856 35.90 6.66 12.90
C MET A 856 34.60 6.65 12.09
N GLN A 857 34.71 6.98 10.81
CA GLN A 857 33.61 6.97 9.86
C GLN A 857 33.93 6.05 8.69
N ASP A 858 32.93 5.31 8.19
CA ASP A 858 33.10 4.45 7.01
C ASP A 858 32.91 5.23 5.70
N LEU A 859 32.87 4.52 4.57
CA LEU A 859 32.61 5.09 3.24
C LEU A 859 31.24 5.74 3.08
N ASP A 860 30.30 5.51 4.00
CA ASP A 860 29.06 6.27 4.06
C ASP A 860 29.13 7.51 4.96
N GLN A 861 30.31 7.85 5.51
CA GLN A 861 30.51 8.98 6.42
C GLN A 861 29.69 8.86 7.71
N GLU A 862 29.32 7.63 8.10
CA GLU A 862 28.57 7.33 9.32
C GLU A 862 29.43 6.46 10.26
N LYS A 863 29.07 6.43 11.55
CA LYS A 863 29.79 5.65 12.58
C LYS A 863 29.55 4.15 12.38
N LEU A 864 30.50 3.32 12.82
CA LEU A 864 30.34 1.86 12.81
C LEU A 864 29.38 1.34 13.90
N THR A 865 29.05 2.18 14.87
CA THR A 865 28.13 1.88 15.97
C THR A 865 26.68 1.77 15.48
N PRO A 866 25.75 1.16 16.23
CA PRO A 866 24.36 1.05 15.81
C PRO A 866 23.64 2.39 15.76
N VAL A 867 22.67 2.55 14.85
CA VAL A 867 21.76 3.70 14.82
C VAL A 867 20.88 3.72 16.08
N ASP A 868 20.69 4.91 16.66
CA ASP A 868 19.76 5.12 17.77
C ASP A 868 18.31 5.12 17.26
N MET A 869 17.75 3.91 17.21
CA MET A 869 16.41 3.62 16.68
C MET A 869 15.30 4.42 17.37
N VAL A 870 15.49 4.83 18.64
CA VAL A 870 14.48 5.59 19.40
C VAL A 870 14.33 6.98 18.81
N THR A 871 15.46 7.65 18.62
CA THR A 871 15.53 9.02 18.12
C THR A 871 15.09 9.09 16.64
N GLU A 872 15.36 8.05 15.86
CA GLU A 872 15.11 8.00 14.42
C GLU A 872 13.80 7.27 14.02
N SER A 873 13.02 6.78 14.99
CA SER A 873 11.79 5.98 14.77
C SER A 873 10.80 6.63 13.81
N SER A 874 10.59 7.95 13.93
CA SER A 874 9.69 8.74 13.08
C SER A 874 10.10 8.75 11.60
N ALA A 875 11.42 8.79 11.32
CA ALA A 875 11.97 8.83 9.97
C ALA A 875 11.95 7.45 9.29
N MET A 876 12.12 6.39 10.07
CA MET A 876 12.09 5.01 9.56
C MET A 876 10.68 4.55 9.15
N ILE A 877 9.65 4.92 9.92
CA ILE A 877 8.25 4.55 9.66
C ILE A 877 7.74 5.16 8.34
N ALA A 878 8.10 6.41 8.04
CA ALA A 878 7.70 7.09 6.80
C ALA A 878 8.23 6.40 5.53
N THR A 879 9.36 5.68 5.63
CA THR A 879 10.02 5.03 4.49
C THR A 879 9.52 3.59 4.27
N GLN A 880 8.98 2.94 5.31
CA GLN A 880 8.47 1.55 5.23
C GLN A 880 7.09 1.42 4.56
N GLN A 881 6.31 2.50 4.48
CA GLN A 881 4.92 2.43 4.00
C GLN A 881 4.80 2.20 2.49
N ASN A 882 5.86 2.39 1.69
CA ASN A 882 5.79 2.15 0.25
C ASN A 882 7.13 1.63 -0.35
N PRO A 883 7.34 0.31 -0.44
CA PRO A 883 8.60 -0.30 -0.89
C PRO A 883 8.97 0.04 -2.36
N GLU A 884 8.02 0.51 -3.17
CA GLU A 884 8.30 0.99 -4.54
C GLU A 884 8.87 2.42 -4.57
N VAL A 885 8.65 3.23 -3.53
CA VAL A 885 9.13 4.63 -3.44
C VAL A 885 10.47 4.71 -2.70
N ALA A 886 10.74 3.77 -1.80
CA ALA A 886 12.01 3.65 -1.05
C ALA A 886 13.30 3.75 -1.90
N PRO A 887 13.37 3.26 -3.15
CA PRO A 887 14.56 3.39 -3.99
C PRO A 887 14.85 4.83 -4.44
N THR A 888 13.91 5.78 -4.33
CA THR A 888 14.06 7.15 -4.85
C THR A 888 14.37 8.20 -3.77
N ALA A 889 14.25 7.87 -2.49
CA ALA A 889 14.53 8.80 -1.40
C ALA A 889 16.04 9.10 -1.24
N PRO A 890 16.46 10.36 -0.97
CA PRO A 890 17.85 10.71 -0.75
C PRO A 890 18.42 10.00 0.49
N ILE A 891 19.69 9.56 0.42
CA ILE A 891 20.37 8.94 1.55
C ILE A 891 20.66 10.02 2.60
N ARG A 892 20.15 9.85 3.82
CA ARG A 892 20.33 10.74 4.96
C ARG A 892 21.34 10.15 5.94
N SER A 893 21.95 10.99 6.77
CA SER A 893 22.76 10.59 7.92
C SER A 893 21.85 10.28 9.11
N PHE A 894 22.19 9.26 9.90
CA PHE A 894 21.45 8.88 11.10
C PHE A 894 22.21 9.27 12.37
N ILE A 895 21.50 9.34 13.50
CA ILE A 895 22.13 9.45 14.82
C ILE A 895 22.51 8.05 15.30
N HIS A 896 23.77 7.85 15.68
CA HIS A 896 24.28 6.56 16.16
C HIS A 896 24.53 6.57 17.67
N LEU A 897 24.52 5.39 18.29
CA LEU A 897 24.96 5.19 19.66
C LEU A 897 26.45 5.53 19.81
N GLU A 898 26.81 6.13 20.94
CA GLU A 898 28.22 6.37 21.29
C GLU A 898 28.93 5.05 21.65
N ALA A 899 30.24 5.00 21.40
CA ALA A 899 31.10 3.87 21.70
C ALA A 899 30.94 3.39 23.15
N SER A 900 30.86 4.31 24.11
CA SER A 900 30.67 4.03 25.55
C SER A 900 29.39 3.26 25.89
N ASN A 901 28.48 3.09 24.93
CA ASN A 901 27.22 2.36 25.11
C ASN A 901 27.18 1.02 24.35
N ILE A 902 28.28 0.53 23.79
CA ILE A 902 28.28 -0.71 23.02
C ILE A 902 29.37 -1.69 23.46
N MET A 903 29.20 -2.95 23.12
CA MET A 903 30.24 -3.98 23.26
C MET A 903 30.61 -4.55 21.89
N LEU A 904 31.87 -4.94 21.71
CA LEU A 904 32.35 -5.56 20.47
C LEU A 904 32.55 -7.06 20.67
N LEU A 905 31.87 -7.87 19.86
CA LEU A 905 31.96 -9.33 19.88
C LEU A 905 32.29 -9.86 18.47
N PRO A 906 32.78 -11.11 18.33
CA PRO A 906 32.95 -11.74 17.03
C PRO A 906 31.63 -11.80 16.24
N TYR A 907 31.68 -11.47 14.94
CA TYR A 907 30.52 -11.44 14.04
C TYR A 907 29.64 -12.68 14.16
N ALA A 908 30.25 -13.87 14.16
CA ALA A 908 29.51 -15.12 14.20
C ALA A 908 28.78 -15.34 15.53
N GLU A 909 29.37 -14.91 16.65
CA GLU A 909 28.72 -14.95 17.96
C GLU A 909 27.49 -14.04 17.98
N VAL A 910 27.60 -12.82 17.44
CA VAL A 910 26.47 -11.87 17.37
C VAL A 910 25.34 -12.40 16.48
N MET A 911 25.66 -13.09 15.39
CA MET A 911 24.65 -13.74 14.55
C MET A 911 23.99 -14.93 15.25
N GLU A 912 24.72 -15.68 16.09
CA GLU A 912 24.18 -16.76 16.93
C GLU A 912 23.26 -16.21 18.04
N MET A 913 23.57 -15.03 18.58
CA MET A 913 22.71 -14.31 19.54
C MET A 913 21.38 -13.78 18.94
N GLY A 914 21.17 -13.90 17.63
CA GLY A 914 20.00 -13.31 16.95
C GLY A 914 20.23 -11.90 16.38
N GLY A 915 21.49 -11.46 16.29
CA GLY A 915 21.86 -10.23 15.60
C GLY A 915 21.58 -10.28 14.09
N SER A 916 21.46 -9.09 13.50
CA SER A 916 21.18 -8.92 12.06
C SER A 916 22.42 -8.40 11.33
N LEU A 917 22.69 -8.91 10.11
CA LEU A 917 23.68 -8.35 9.20
C LEU A 917 23.29 -6.91 8.82
N ARG A 918 24.20 -5.94 8.95
CA ARG A 918 23.90 -4.51 8.74
C ARG A 918 24.62 -3.92 7.54
N SER A 919 25.89 -4.30 7.38
CA SER A 919 26.70 -3.86 6.26
C SER A 919 27.74 -4.90 5.89
N ILE A 920 28.24 -4.79 4.66
CA ILE A 920 29.30 -5.64 4.13
C ILE A 920 30.36 -4.72 3.52
N ALA A 921 31.53 -4.68 4.14
CA ALA A 921 32.68 -3.96 3.62
C ALA A 921 33.47 -4.86 2.67
N ILE A 922 33.97 -4.27 1.59
CA ILE A 922 34.73 -4.94 0.54
C ILE A 922 35.99 -4.12 0.30
N ALA A 923 37.17 -4.73 0.41
CA ALA A 923 38.45 -4.04 0.27
C ALA A 923 39.49 -4.92 -0.44
N GLU A 924 40.67 -4.36 -0.70
CA GLU A 924 41.81 -5.09 -1.29
C GLU A 924 41.51 -5.69 -2.68
N PHE A 925 40.97 -4.88 -3.58
CA PHE A 925 40.56 -5.36 -4.91
C PHE A 925 41.75 -5.77 -5.78
N GLY A 926 41.71 -7.00 -6.28
CA GLY A 926 42.51 -7.45 -7.41
C GLY A 926 41.95 -6.89 -8.73
N GLY A 927 42.55 -5.80 -9.22
CA GLY A 927 42.24 -5.23 -10.55
C GLY A 927 41.53 -3.87 -10.50
N ASN A 928 40.72 -3.57 -11.51
CA ASN A 928 40.04 -2.28 -11.64
C ASN A 928 38.77 -2.23 -10.76
N LEU A 929 38.85 -1.53 -9.62
CA LEU A 929 37.78 -1.35 -8.65
C LEU A 929 36.50 -0.76 -9.29
N PRO A 930 36.52 0.42 -9.95
CA PRO A 930 35.32 1.01 -10.54
C PRO A 930 34.57 0.06 -11.48
N ARG A 931 35.27 -0.60 -12.41
CA ARG A 931 34.64 -1.51 -13.38
C ARG A 931 33.99 -2.72 -12.71
N THR A 932 34.63 -3.26 -11.67
CA THR A 932 34.12 -4.44 -10.96
C THR A 932 32.88 -4.10 -10.15
N ILE A 933 32.87 -2.94 -9.48
CA ILE A 933 31.69 -2.45 -8.76
C ILE A 933 30.57 -2.07 -9.72
N GLU A 934 30.87 -1.38 -10.83
CA GLU A 934 29.89 -1.07 -11.86
C GLU A 934 29.22 -2.34 -12.39
N SER A 935 29.99 -3.40 -12.64
CA SER A 935 29.43 -4.70 -13.05
C SER A 935 28.56 -5.38 -11.97
N PHE A 936 28.69 -5.00 -10.70
CA PHE A 936 27.83 -5.50 -9.62
C PHE A 936 26.57 -4.63 -9.44
N VAL A 937 26.71 -3.31 -9.41
CA VAL A 937 25.59 -2.37 -9.23
C VAL A 937 24.72 -2.23 -10.49
N THR A 938 25.22 -2.65 -11.65
CA THR A 938 24.43 -2.81 -12.90
C THR A 938 23.39 -3.93 -12.83
N ARG A 939 23.45 -4.81 -11.84
CA ARG A 939 22.51 -5.93 -11.67
C ARG A 939 21.78 -5.88 -10.33
N VAL A 940 22.45 -5.51 -9.25
CA VAL A 940 21.88 -5.41 -7.89
C VAL A 940 21.33 -4.01 -7.60
N ALA A 941 20.24 -3.90 -6.85
CA ALA A 941 19.57 -2.63 -6.50
C ALA A 941 19.97 -2.05 -5.13
N LEU A 942 20.93 -2.67 -4.44
CA LEU A 942 21.47 -2.18 -3.18
C LEU A 942 22.41 -0.99 -3.40
N PRO A 943 22.30 0.08 -2.59
CA PRO A 943 23.30 1.15 -2.55
C PRO A 943 24.68 0.59 -2.24
N THR A 944 25.68 1.03 -2.99
CA THR A 944 27.08 0.68 -2.76
C THR A 944 27.90 1.96 -2.68
N PHE A 945 28.52 2.23 -1.54
CA PHE A 945 29.41 3.36 -1.34
C PHE A 945 30.81 2.94 -1.77
N VAL A 946 31.47 3.69 -2.63
CA VAL A 946 32.78 3.32 -3.19
C VAL A 946 33.78 4.43 -2.87
N GLY A 947 34.85 4.07 -2.16
CA GLY A 947 36.01 4.93 -1.97
C GLY A 947 37.03 4.62 -3.05
N HIS A 948 37.32 5.59 -3.92
CA HIS A 948 38.35 5.45 -4.95
C HIS A 948 39.02 6.79 -5.28
N GLU A 949 40.35 6.79 -5.37
CA GLU A 949 41.18 7.96 -5.71
C GLU A 949 40.89 9.16 -4.79
N GLY A 950 40.71 8.90 -3.49
CA GLY A 950 40.42 9.94 -2.50
C GLY A 950 39.02 10.56 -2.61
N LYS A 951 38.08 9.94 -3.33
CA LYS A 951 36.68 10.38 -3.39
C LYS A 951 35.72 9.26 -3.03
N VAL A 952 34.69 9.62 -2.26
CA VAL A 952 33.58 8.73 -1.96
C VAL A 952 32.44 8.99 -2.96
N THR A 953 32.11 7.95 -3.72
CA THR A 953 31.01 7.98 -4.69
C THR A 953 29.98 6.92 -4.32
N VAL A 954 28.72 7.33 -4.21
CA VAL A 954 27.62 6.36 -4.09
C VAL A 954 27.30 5.82 -5.48
N TYR A 955 27.15 4.50 -5.61
CA TYR A 955 26.61 3.86 -6.80
C TYR A 955 25.20 3.36 -6.47
N SER A 956 24.21 3.87 -7.20
CA SER A 956 22.82 3.44 -7.10
C SER A 956 22.22 3.33 -8.48
N SER A 957 21.50 2.24 -8.75
CA SER A 957 20.90 1.92 -10.04
C SER A 957 19.55 2.59 -10.28
N LEU A 958 19.43 3.87 -9.95
CA LEU A 958 18.20 4.61 -10.21
C LEU A 958 18.11 4.94 -11.71
N GLY A 959 17.20 4.28 -12.41
CA GLY A 959 16.79 4.68 -13.75
C GLY A 959 15.81 5.83 -13.64
N THR A 960 16.25 7.08 -13.81
CA THR A 960 15.34 8.18 -14.11
C THR A 960 15.14 8.26 -15.61
N ALA A 961 13.89 8.46 -16.04
CA ALA A 961 13.59 8.74 -17.44
C ALA A 961 14.20 10.10 -17.79
N SER A 962 15.32 10.11 -18.52
CA SER A 962 15.87 11.33 -19.07
C SER A 962 15.13 11.69 -20.35
N PHE A 963 14.43 12.83 -20.36
CA PHE A 963 13.89 13.42 -21.57
C PHE A 963 15.03 14.02 -22.38
N SER A 964 15.57 13.25 -23.32
CA SER A 964 16.50 13.77 -24.31
C SER A 964 15.74 14.51 -25.42
N GLY A 965 16.25 15.66 -25.85
CA GLY A 965 15.69 16.42 -26.97
C GLY A 965 14.76 17.59 -26.62
N LEU A 966 14.43 17.83 -25.35
CA LEU A 966 13.55 18.95 -24.95
C LEU A 966 14.08 20.31 -25.43
N GLY A 967 15.41 20.50 -25.38
CA GLY A 967 16.06 21.72 -25.87
C GLY A 967 15.81 22.01 -27.36
N ASN A 968 15.68 20.96 -28.19
CA ASN A 968 15.41 21.09 -29.61
C ASN A 968 13.93 21.40 -29.93
N LEU A 969 13.03 21.21 -28.95
CA LEU A 969 11.59 21.43 -29.12
C LEU A 969 11.13 22.83 -28.76
N ILE A 970 11.92 23.56 -27.97
CA ILE A 970 11.54 24.89 -27.47
C ILE A 970 11.27 25.83 -28.65
N ILE A 971 12.15 25.84 -29.67
CA ILE A 971 12.03 26.76 -30.81
C ILE A 971 10.80 26.42 -31.68
N PRO A 972 10.59 25.18 -32.18
CA PRO A 972 9.41 24.85 -32.97
C PRO A 972 8.09 25.05 -32.24
N LEU A 973 8.03 24.70 -30.94
CA LEU A 973 6.81 24.89 -30.12
C LEU A 973 6.51 26.38 -29.92
N LEU A 974 7.53 27.22 -29.70
CA LEU A 974 7.34 28.66 -29.55
C LEU A 974 6.85 29.29 -30.86
N ILE A 975 7.43 28.89 -32.00
CA ILE A 975 6.96 29.33 -33.33
C ILE A 975 5.49 28.92 -33.55
N ALA A 976 5.15 27.66 -33.27
CA ALA A 976 3.78 27.18 -33.37
C ALA A 976 2.83 27.97 -32.46
N ALA A 977 3.24 28.21 -31.21
CA ALA A 977 2.46 28.95 -30.23
C ALA A 977 2.16 30.38 -30.69
N LEU A 978 3.15 31.07 -31.27
CA LEU A 978 2.99 32.42 -31.82
C LEU A 978 2.10 32.44 -33.06
N ILE A 979 2.24 31.45 -33.95
CA ILE A 979 1.39 31.33 -35.15
C ILE A 979 -0.08 31.14 -34.76
N ILE A 980 -0.36 30.25 -33.81
CA ILE A 980 -1.72 30.01 -33.31
C ILE A 980 -2.27 31.26 -32.63
N LEU A 981 -1.49 31.87 -31.73
CA LEU A 981 -1.88 33.10 -31.05
C LEU A 981 -2.27 34.19 -32.05
N ASN A 982 -1.41 34.44 -33.04
CA ASN A 982 -1.66 35.45 -34.06
C ASN A 982 -2.91 35.13 -34.90
N THR A 983 -3.06 33.87 -35.31
CA THR A 983 -4.21 33.42 -36.10
C THR A 983 -5.52 33.55 -35.31
N MET A 984 -5.52 33.14 -34.04
CA MET A 984 -6.70 33.22 -33.17
C MET A 984 -7.04 34.67 -32.82
N MET A 985 -6.04 35.53 -32.54
CA MET A 985 -6.27 36.97 -32.34
C MET A 985 -6.89 37.63 -33.59
N GLY A 986 -6.37 37.32 -34.78
CA GLY A 986 -6.95 37.80 -36.03
C GLY A 986 -8.39 37.33 -36.22
N SER A 987 -8.71 36.10 -35.82
CA SER A 987 -10.08 35.57 -35.88
C SER A 987 -11.04 36.29 -34.92
N VAL A 988 -10.59 36.68 -33.72
CA VAL A 988 -11.41 37.41 -32.74
C VAL A 988 -11.73 38.81 -33.26
N TYR A 989 -10.72 39.54 -33.76
CA TYR A 989 -10.90 40.91 -34.24
C TYR A 989 -11.79 41.02 -35.48
N GLU A 990 -11.65 40.09 -36.42
CA GLU A 990 -12.52 40.04 -37.61
C GLU A 990 -13.99 39.69 -37.26
N ARG A 991 -14.24 39.17 -36.06
CA ARG A 991 -15.56 38.66 -35.63
C ARG A 991 -16.18 39.49 -34.52
N VAL A 992 -15.64 40.65 -34.21
CA VAL A 992 -16.19 41.57 -33.19
C VAL A 992 -17.68 41.85 -33.44
N ARG A 993 -18.08 42.07 -34.70
CA ARG A 993 -19.49 42.31 -35.07
C ARG A 993 -20.38 41.07 -34.84
N GLU A 994 -19.87 39.86 -35.11
CA GLU A 994 -20.58 38.60 -34.84
C GLU A 994 -20.71 38.34 -33.33
N ILE A 995 -19.64 38.61 -32.57
CA ILE A 995 -19.60 38.49 -31.12
C ILE A 995 -20.63 39.44 -30.47
N GLY A 996 -20.78 40.66 -31.01
CA GLY A 996 -21.83 41.60 -30.59
C GLY A 996 -23.24 41.10 -30.86
N ILE A 997 -23.46 40.40 -31.99
CA ILE A 997 -24.75 39.75 -32.30
C ILE A 997 -25.02 38.60 -31.32
N TYR A 998 -24.02 37.77 -31.03
CA TYR A 998 -24.13 36.66 -30.08
C TYR A 998 -24.43 37.13 -28.65
N SER A 999 -23.78 38.21 -28.20
CA SER A 999 -24.09 38.86 -26.92
C SER A 999 -25.52 39.41 -26.92
N SER A 1000 -25.97 40.02 -28.03
CA SER A 1000 -27.36 40.51 -28.17
C SER A 1000 -28.40 39.39 -28.17
N LEU A 1001 -28.03 38.17 -28.58
CA LEU A 1001 -28.85 36.96 -28.53
C LEU A 1001 -28.79 36.24 -27.17
N GLY A 1002 -28.10 36.80 -26.16
CA GLY A 1002 -28.06 36.29 -24.79
C GLY A 1002 -26.97 35.25 -24.51
N LEU A 1003 -25.94 35.12 -25.37
CA LEU A 1003 -24.79 34.28 -25.06
C LEU A 1003 -23.91 34.95 -23.99
N THR A 1004 -23.60 34.21 -22.92
CA THR A 1004 -22.72 34.68 -21.84
C THR A 1004 -21.26 34.79 -22.31
N PRO A 1005 -20.41 35.59 -21.62
CA PRO A 1005 -18.97 35.65 -21.92
C PRO A 1005 -18.30 34.28 -21.94
N LEU A 1006 -18.75 33.36 -21.08
CA LEU A 1006 -18.27 31.99 -21.04
C LEU A 1006 -18.66 31.20 -22.31
N HIS A 1007 -19.88 31.38 -22.83
CA HIS A 1007 -20.31 30.73 -24.07
C HIS A 1007 -19.53 31.23 -25.29
N VAL A 1008 -19.19 32.52 -25.33
CA VAL A 1008 -18.35 33.09 -26.41
C VAL A 1008 -16.90 32.62 -26.29
N SER A 1009 -16.35 32.49 -25.08
CA SER A 1009 -15.04 31.88 -24.88
C SER A 1009 -15.01 30.41 -25.34
N ALA A 1010 -16.07 29.65 -25.04
CA ALA A 1010 -16.22 28.26 -25.44
C ALA A 1010 -16.23 28.06 -26.97
N LEU A 1011 -16.67 29.07 -27.74
CA LEU A 1011 -16.60 29.08 -29.21
C LEU A 1011 -15.17 28.92 -29.71
N PHE A 1012 -14.24 29.73 -29.18
CA PHE A 1012 -12.84 29.75 -29.61
C PHE A 1012 -12.04 28.58 -29.03
N LEU A 1013 -12.37 28.13 -27.81
CA LEU A 1013 -11.80 26.91 -27.24
C LEU A 1013 -12.24 25.65 -28.00
N ALA A 1014 -13.47 25.63 -28.55
CA ALA A 1014 -13.91 24.58 -29.45
C ALA A 1014 -13.12 24.57 -30.77
N GLU A 1015 -12.84 25.76 -31.34
CA GLU A 1015 -11.99 25.89 -32.53
C GLU A 1015 -10.56 25.36 -32.27
N ALA A 1016 -9.97 25.70 -31.13
CA ALA A 1016 -8.68 25.15 -30.71
C ALA A 1016 -8.70 23.62 -30.51
N SER A 1017 -9.79 23.07 -29.96
CA SER A 1017 -9.95 21.63 -29.76
C SER A 1017 -9.95 20.87 -31.08
N VAL A 1018 -10.60 21.42 -32.12
CA VAL A 1018 -10.59 20.87 -33.49
C VAL A 1018 -9.16 20.86 -34.03
N PHE A 1019 -8.44 21.98 -33.94
CA PHE A 1019 -7.07 22.11 -34.41
C PHE A 1019 -6.08 21.21 -33.67
N ALA A 1020 -6.17 21.14 -32.35
CA ALA A 1020 -5.34 20.29 -31.50
C ALA A 1020 -5.53 18.81 -31.84
N THR A 1021 -6.78 18.38 -32.01
CA THR A 1021 -7.11 16.98 -32.32
C THR A 1021 -6.69 16.60 -33.74
N ILE A 1022 -6.91 17.46 -34.73
CA ILE A 1022 -6.49 17.21 -36.12
C ILE A 1022 -4.97 17.18 -36.23
N GLY A 1023 -4.28 18.17 -35.65
CA GLY A 1023 -2.82 18.24 -35.64
C GLY A 1023 -2.18 17.01 -35.00
N ALA A 1024 -2.72 16.59 -33.85
CA ALA A 1024 -2.28 15.40 -33.12
C ALA A 1024 -2.42 14.10 -33.93
N VAL A 1025 -3.64 13.78 -34.40
CA VAL A 1025 -3.90 12.51 -35.09
C VAL A 1025 -3.21 12.46 -36.47
N MET A 1026 -3.34 13.52 -37.27
CA MET A 1026 -2.75 13.54 -38.61
C MET A 1026 -1.23 13.70 -38.57
N GLY A 1027 -0.69 14.43 -37.58
CA GLY A 1027 0.75 14.54 -37.37
C GLY A 1027 1.38 13.20 -36.95
N TYR A 1028 0.69 12.45 -36.08
CA TYR A 1028 1.09 11.08 -35.73
C TYR A 1028 1.05 10.14 -36.94
N LEU A 1029 -0.05 10.12 -37.69
CA LEU A 1029 -0.19 9.29 -38.89
C LEU A 1029 0.88 9.63 -39.94
N LEU A 1030 1.15 10.90 -40.17
CA LEU A 1030 2.19 11.35 -41.10
C LEU A 1030 3.58 10.89 -40.63
N GLY A 1031 3.88 11.03 -39.34
CA GLY A 1031 5.15 10.58 -38.76
C GLY A 1031 5.36 9.08 -38.92
N GLN A 1032 4.36 8.28 -38.57
CA GLN A 1032 4.45 6.83 -38.62
C GLN A 1032 4.49 6.30 -40.07
N THR A 1033 3.70 6.87 -40.99
CA THR A 1033 3.73 6.48 -42.42
C THR A 1033 5.07 6.81 -43.07
N LEU A 1034 5.61 8.01 -42.82
CA LEU A 1034 6.91 8.40 -43.34
C LEU A 1034 8.03 7.54 -42.77
N ALA A 1035 7.97 7.21 -41.47
CA ALA A 1035 8.96 6.35 -40.83
C ALA A 1035 8.99 4.94 -41.42
N ILE A 1036 7.82 4.33 -41.63
CA ILE A 1036 7.73 3.01 -42.27
C ILE A 1036 8.25 3.06 -43.71
N GLY A 1037 7.91 4.12 -44.45
CA GLY A 1037 8.43 4.33 -45.80
C GLY A 1037 9.95 4.40 -45.82
N LEU A 1038 10.54 5.28 -45.00
CA LEU A 1038 12.00 5.46 -44.90
C LEU A 1038 12.72 4.19 -44.42
N ALA A 1039 12.12 3.42 -43.50
CA ALA A 1039 12.65 2.14 -43.04
C ALA A 1039 12.62 1.06 -44.13
N SER A 1040 11.57 1.03 -44.95
CA SER A 1040 11.42 0.05 -46.05
C SER A 1040 12.44 0.27 -47.18
N PHE A 1041 12.97 1.49 -47.33
CA PHE A 1041 13.99 1.85 -48.33
C PHE A 1041 15.43 1.85 -47.79
N ASP A 1042 15.67 1.40 -46.55
CA ASP A 1042 16.98 1.39 -45.87
C ASP A 1042 17.71 2.75 -45.83
N MET A 1043 16.95 3.85 -45.92
CA MET A 1043 17.50 5.22 -45.97
C MET A 1043 17.84 5.78 -44.57
N LEU A 1044 17.68 4.98 -43.51
CA LEU A 1044 17.78 5.37 -42.10
C LEU A 1044 19.05 4.84 -41.42
N GLN A 1045 20.19 4.73 -42.12
CA GLN A 1045 21.46 4.30 -41.52
C GLN A 1045 21.86 5.21 -40.33
N GLY A 1046 21.50 4.81 -39.12
CA GLY A 1046 21.82 5.48 -37.86
C GLY A 1046 20.72 6.37 -37.25
N ILE A 1047 19.56 6.54 -37.89
CA ILE A 1047 18.45 7.35 -37.34
C ILE A 1047 17.33 6.43 -36.84
N THR A 1048 17.28 6.20 -35.54
CA THR A 1048 16.15 5.51 -34.89
C THR A 1048 15.03 6.50 -34.61
N LEU A 1049 14.00 6.55 -35.45
CA LEU A 1049 12.78 7.28 -35.14
C LEU A 1049 12.05 6.55 -34.01
N ASN A 1050 12.22 7.05 -32.78
CA ASN A 1050 11.70 6.42 -31.58
C ASN A 1050 10.22 6.77 -31.40
N PHE A 1051 9.33 5.97 -32.00
CA PHE A 1051 7.89 6.01 -31.76
C PHE A 1051 7.50 5.18 -30.53
N SER A 1052 8.31 5.22 -29.46
CA SER A 1052 7.86 4.74 -28.17
C SER A 1052 6.53 5.41 -27.85
N SER A 1053 5.56 4.59 -27.45
CA SER A 1053 4.20 5.07 -27.21
C SER A 1053 4.13 6.17 -26.16
N LEU A 1054 5.00 6.13 -25.15
CA LEU A 1054 5.04 7.17 -24.13
C LEU A 1054 5.64 8.49 -24.65
N SER A 1055 6.67 8.46 -25.50
CA SER A 1055 7.20 9.66 -26.14
C SER A 1055 6.19 10.26 -27.10
N ALA A 1056 5.51 9.42 -27.89
CA ALA A 1056 4.48 9.85 -28.82
C ALA A 1056 3.28 10.50 -28.12
N ILE A 1057 2.77 9.89 -27.03
CA ILE A 1057 1.70 10.47 -26.20
C ILE A 1057 2.15 11.80 -25.59
N SER A 1058 3.34 11.83 -24.96
CA SER A 1058 3.85 13.04 -24.28
C SER A 1058 4.02 14.20 -25.26
N SER A 1059 4.59 13.94 -26.44
CA SER A 1059 4.74 14.92 -27.52
C SER A 1059 3.41 15.42 -28.04
N THR A 1060 2.44 14.52 -28.24
CA THR A 1060 1.08 14.88 -28.65
C THR A 1060 0.41 15.77 -27.62
N LEU A 1061 0.54 15.43 -26.32
CA LEU A 1061 -0.01 16.23 -25.23
C LEU A 1061 0.64 17.62 -25.14
N ILE A 1062 1.97 17.71 -25.27
CA ILE A 1062 2.70 18.99 -25.29
C ILE A 1062 2.19 19.90 -26.41
N VAL A 1063 1.98 19.35 -27.61
CA VAL A 1063 1.43 20.12 -28.73
C VAL A 1063 -0.01 20.55 -28.45
N MET A 1064 -0.88 19.65 -27.95
CA MET A 1064 -2.25 20.00 -27.60
C MET A 1064 -2.30 21.11 -26.53
N VAL A 1065 -1.50 20.99 -25.47
CA VAL A 1065 -1.39 21.99 -24.40
C VAL A 1065 -0.91 23.33 -24.97
N THR A 1066 0.06 23.31 -25.88
CA THR A 1066 0.55 24.51 -26.56
C THR A 1066 -0.57 25.19 -27.34
N VAL A 1067 -1.39 24.44 -28.10
CA VAL A 1067 -2.53 24.99 -28.84
C VAL A 1067 -3.57 25.62 -27.90
N PHE A 1068 -3.88 24.97 -26.78
CA PHE A 1068 -4.82 25.49 -25.79
C PHE A 1068 -4.29 26.76 -25.10
N LEU A 1069 -3.03 26.75 -24.66
CA LEU A 1069 -2.40 27.92 -24.02
C LEU A 1069 -2.34 29.12 -24.97
N SER A 1070 -1.99 28.91 -26.23
CA SER A 1070 -1.99 29.96 -27.25
C SER A 1070 -3.38 30.52 -27.57
N THR A 1071 -4.44 29.74 -27.34
CA THR A 1071 -5.83 30.17 -27.59
C THR A 1071 -6.50 30.77 -26.36
N ALA A 1072 -6.01 30.48 -25.16
CA ALA A 1072 -6.60 30.97 -23.91
C ALA A 1072 -6.68 32.50 -23.84
N TYR A 1073 -5.61 33.20 -24.25
CA TYR A 1073 -5.60 34.67 -24.27
C TYR A 1073 -6.61 35.27 -25.29
N PRO A 1074 -6.60 34.87 -26.58
CA PRO A 1074 -7.64 35.29 -27.53
C PRO A 1074 -9.06 34.99 -27.07
N ALA A 1075 -9.30 33.80 -26.50
CA ALA A 1075 -10.63 33.40 -26.03
C ALA A 1075 -11.10 34.24 -24.84
N LYS A 1076 -10.20 34.62 -23.92
CA LYS A 1076 -10.49 35.58 -22.85
C LYS A 1076 -10.80 36.96 -23.42
N LYS A 1077 -9.99 37.43 -24.37
CA LYS A 1077 -10.19 38.74 -25.02
C LYS A 1077 -11.55 38.82 -25.74
N ALA A 1078 -11.98 37.74 -26.39
CA ALA A 1078 -13.29 37.64 -27.01
C ALA A 1078 -14.44 37.67 -25.99
N ALA A 1079 -14.27 37.00 -24.84
CA ALA A 1079 -15.25 37.02 -23.75
C ALA A 1079 -15.41 38.43 -23.17
N ASP A 1080 -14.31 39.15 -22.94
CA ASP A 1080 -14.34 40.50 -22.39
C ASP A 1080 -15.06 41.50 -23.31
N MET A 1081 -15.13 41.24 -24.62
CA MET A 1081 -15.86 42.06 -25.60
C MET A 1081 -17.39 41.90 -25.54
N THR A 1082 -17.91 40.91 -24.79
CA THR A 1082 -19.34 40.56 -24.78
C THR A 1082 -20.13 41.22 -23.66
N VAL A 1083 -19.51 42.03 -22.82
CA VAL A 1083 -20.16 42.70 -21.68
C VAL A 1083 -20.74 44.05 -22.15
N PRO A 1084 -22.06 44.18 -22.40
CA PRO A 1084 -22.66 45.49 -22.64
C PRO A 1084 -22.91 46.14 -21.27
N ASP A 1085 -22.05 47.08 -20.88
CA ASP A 1085 -22.22 48.09 -19.83
C ASP A 1085 -23.36 47.84 -18.81
N VAL A 1086 -23.25 46.76 -18.01
CA VAL A 1086 -24.19 46.36 -16.96
C VAL A 1086 -23.94 47.19 -15.70
N ASN A 1087 -23.87 48.52 -15.83
CA ASN A 1087 -23.70 49.45 -14.72
C ASN A 1087 -24.82 50.50 -14.58
N ARG A 1088 -25.92 50.40 -15.34
CA ARG A 1088 -27.19 51.02 -14.90
C ARG A 1088 -27.90 50.11 -13.90
N LYS A 1089 -27.42 50.10 -12.66
CA LYS A 1089 -28.21 49.61 -11.51
C LYS A 1089 -29.54 50.37 -11.49
N TRP A 1090 -30.67 49.67 -11.51
CA TRP A 1090 -31.98 50.28 -11.30
C TRP A 1090 -31.99 51.02 -9.95
N ALA A 1091 -32.31 52.32 -9.97
CA ALA A 1091 -32.48 53.12 -8.77
C ALA A 1091 -33.99 53.36 -8.57
N PHE A 1092 -34.57 52.67 -7.59
CA PHE A 1092 -35.92 52.98 -7.12
C PHE A 1092 -35.87 54.25 -6.26
N THR A 1093 -36.97 54.99 -6.19
CA THR A 1093 -37.14 56.09 -5.22
C THR A 1093 -36.96 55.54 -3.79
N GLU A 1094 -36.50 56.37 -2.85
CA GLU A 1094 -36.46 55.93 -1.45
C GLU A 1094 -37.88 55.90 -0.87
N PRO A 1095 -38.25 54.88 -0.06
CA PRO A 1095 -39.56 54.86 0.61
C PRO A 1095 -39.73 56.01 1.59
N GLU A 1096 -40.97 56.52 1.70
CA GLU A 1096 -41.37 57.49 2.70
C GLU A 1096 -41.93 56.73 3.92
N GLY A 1097 -41.09 56.54 4.95
CA GLY A 1097 -41.47 55.75 6.13
C GLY A 1097 -41.73 54.28 5.79
N ASP A 1098 -42.98 53.86 5.95
CA ASP A 1098 -43.42 52.47 5.73
C ASP A 1098 -44.07 52.25 4.36
N ASP A 1099 -44.21 53.30 3.56
CA ASP A 1099 -44.86 53.26 2.26
C ASP A 1099 -43.82 53.48 1.15
N TRP A 1100 -43.84 52.59 0.14
CA TRP A 1100 -42.96 52.65 -1.01
C TRP A 1100 -43.78 52.61 -2.30
N ALA A 1101 -43.94 53.78 -2.92
CA ALA A 1101 -44.61 53.91 -4.21
C ALA A 1101 -43.59 54.25 -5.31
N PHE A 1102 -43.64 53.51 -6.42
CA PHE A 1102 -42.86 53.83 -7.61
C PHE A 1102 -43.44 53.18 -8.88
N ASP A 1103 -43.10 53.77 -10.02
CA ASP A 1103 -43.41 53.17 -11.32
C ASP A 1103 -42.53 51.94 -11.56
N PHE A 1104 -43.16 50.78 -11.70
CA PHE A 1104 -42.45 49.57 -12.11
C PHE A 1104 -42.11 49.71 -13.61
N PRO A 1105 -40.83 49.58 -14.02
CA PRO A 1105 -40.38 49.91 -15.37
C PRO A 1105 -40.74 48.81 -16.38
N PHE A 1106 -42.04 48.60 -16.55
CA PHE A 1106 -42.67 47.67 -17.48
C PHE A 1106 -43.99 48.28 -17.96
N THR A 1107 -44.17 48.35 -19.27
CA THR A 1107 -45.41 48.82 -19.89
C THR A 1107 -46.07 47.68 -20.64
N VAL A 1108 -47.40 47.70 -20.69
CA VAL A 1108 -48.22 46.61 -21.24
C VAL A 1108 -49.23 47.19 -22.21
N ALA A 1109 -49.46 46.53 -23.34
CA ALA A 1109 -50.53 46.92 -24.25
C ALA A 1109 -51.90 46.57 -23.63
N GLY A 1110 -52.90 47.43 -23.79
CA GLY A 1110 -54.23 47.26 -23.19
C GLY A 1110 -54.93 45.95 -23.58
N ALA A 1111 -54.66 45.42 -24.78
CA ALA A 1111 -55.17 44.12 -25.19
C ALA A 1111 -54.58 42.92 -24.41
N GLU A 1112 -53.44 43.10 -23.74
CA GLU A 1112 -52.73 42.04 -23.00
C GLU A 1112 -52.78 42.22 -21.48
N VAL A 1113 -53.21 43.38 -20.98
CA VAL A 1113 -53.10 43.71 -19.55
C VAL A 1113 -53.94 42.79 -18.67
N LEU A 1114 -55.18 42.47 -19.09
CA LEU A 1114 -56.06 41.54 -18.39
C LEU A 1114 -55.43 40.15 -18.28
N ALA A 1115 -54.88 39.65 -19.39
CA ALA A 1115 -54.26 38.34 -19.46
C ALA A 1115 -52.97 38.27 -18.62
N LEU A 1116 -52.16 39.33 -18.64
CA LEU A 1116 -50.96 39.45 -17.82
C LEU A 1116 -51.32 39.44 -16.34
N TYR A 1117 -52.32 40.22 -15.93
CA TYR A 1117 -52.72 40.31 -14.53
C TYR A 1117 -53.36 39.00 -14.02
N ALA A 1118 -54.11 38.29 -14.86
CA ALA A 1118 -54.60 36.94 -14.55
C ALA A 1118 -53.44 35.94 -14.37
N TYR A 1119 -52.46 35.95 -15.28
CA TYR A 1119 -51.24 35.14 -15.17
C TYR A 1119 -50.47 35.45 -13.89
N LEU A 1120 -50.23 36.73 -13.61
CA LEU A 1120 -49.52 37.17 -12.42
C LEU A 1120 -50.26 36.76 -11.15
N THR A 1121 -51.59 36.89 -11.11
CA THR A 1121 -52.43 36.47 -9.98
C THR A 1121 -52.27 34.97 -9.69
N GLN A 1122 -52.32 34.12 -10.72
CA GLN A 1122 -52.10 32.67 -10.54
C GLN A 1122 -50.66 32.35 -10.10
N VAL A 1123 -49.68 33.03 -10.69
CA VAL A 1123 -48.28 32.86 -10.30
C VAL A 1123 -48.10 33.25 -8.83
N PHE A 1124 -48.64 34.37 -8.38
CA PHE A 1124 -48.55 34.78 -6.98
C PHE A 1124 -49.33 33.87 -6.06
N ALA A 1125 -50.51 33.39 -6.44
CA ALA A 1125 -51.26 32.41 -5.65
C ALA A 1125 -50.49 31.09 -5.44
N SER A 1126 -49.62 30.70 -6.38
CA SER A 1126 -48.77 29.50 -6.25
C SER A 1126 -47.67 29.61 -5.18
N TYR A 1127 -47.37 30.82 -4.69
CA TYR A 1127 -46.43 31.05 -3.57
C TYR A 1127 -47.10 31.01 -2.20
N GLY A 1128 -48.30 30.40 -2.07
CA GLY A 1128 -49.02 30.27 -0.79
C GLY A 1128 -48.42 29.28 0.23
N GLU A 1129 -49.13 29.07 1.35
CA GLU A 1129 -48.72 28.18 2.45
C GLU A 1129 -48.34 26.78 1.95
N GLY A 1130 -47.07 26.41 2.12
CA GLY A 1130 -46.49 25.14 1.67
C GLY A 1130 -45.44 25.25 0.55
N SER A 1131 -45.26 26.45 -0.04
CA SER A 1131 -44.19 26.67 -1.04
C SER A 1131 -42.84 26.97 -0.37
N ILE A 1132 -41.76 26.33 -0.86
CA ILE A 1132 -40.37 26.67 -0.47
C ILE A 1132 -39.83 27.64 -1.52
N GLY A 1133 -40.02 28.95 -1.29
CA GLY A 1133 -39.66 30.01 -2.25
C GLY A 1133 -38.91 31.20 -1.62
N GLU A 1134 -38.47 32.14 -2.47
CA GLU A 1134 -37.81 33.40 -2.06
C GLU A 1134 -38.78 34.37 -1.34
N PHE A 1135 -40.09 34.14 -1.44
CA PHE A 1135 -41.16 34.81 -0.68
C PHE A 1135 -42.42 33.93 -0.63
N LEU A 1136 -43.30 34.19 0.34
CA LEU A 1136 -44.62 33.60 0.51
C LEU A 1136 -45.69 34.68 0.29
N THR A 1137 -46.84 34.31 -0.27
CA THR A 1137 -47.98 35.21 -0.52
C THR A 1137 -49.25 34.74 0.14
N GLU A 1138 -50.00 35.68 0.70
CA GLU A 1138 -51.31 35.48 1.32
C GLU A 1138 -52.29 36.51 0.71
N ASP A 1139 -53.58 36.16 0.71
CA ASP A 1139 -54.67 37.06 0.30
C ASP A 1139 -54.48 37.72 -1.07
N VAL A 1140 -54.03 36.96 -2.07
CA VAL A 1140 -53.87 37.46 -3.45
C VAL A 1140 -55.25 37.72 -4.07
N ALA A 1141 -55.59 38.98 -4.25
CA ALA A 1141 -56.84 39.44 -4.85
C ALA A 1141 -56.58 40.21 -6.15
N PHE A 1142 -57.37 39.91 -7.19
CA PHE A 1142 -57.37 40.62 -8.46
C PHE A 1142 -58.66 41.41 -8.61
N THR A 1143 -58.58 42.75 -8.76
CA THR A 1143 -59.73 43.68 -8.75
C THR A 1143 -59.66 44.67 -9.92
N VAL A 1144 -60.80 45.31 -10.26
CA VAL A 1144 -60.87 46.46 -11.19
C VAL A 1144 -60.99 47.76 -10.39
N VAL A 1145 -60.24 48.80 -10.75
CA VAL A 1145 -60.11 50.05 -9.95
C VAL A 1145 -61.02 51.18 -10.47
N ALA A 1146 -61.39 51.18 -11.75
CA ALA A 1146 -62.28 52.19 -12.35
C ALA A 1146 -63.16 51.53 -13.43
N GLU A 1147 -64.45 51.34 -13.17
CA GLU A 1147 -65.41 50.73 -14.12
C GLU A 1147 -66.11 51.75 -15.03
N GLU A 1148 -66.07 53.04 -14.71
CA GLU A 1148 -66.82 54.10 -15.43
C GLU A 1148 -66.03 54.85 -16.52
N GLU A 1149 -64.77 54.47 -16.79
CA GLU A 1149 -63.94 55.04 -17.85
C GLU A 1149 -63.87 54.12 -19.10
N GLU A 1150 -63.60 54.68 -20.29
CA GLU A 1150 -63.48 53.92 -21.57
C GLU A 1150 -62.41 52.81 -21.54
N GLU A 1151 -61.47 52.84 -20.58
CA GLU A 1151 -60.43 51.83 -20.36
C GLU A 1151 -60.30 51.50 -18.86
N PRO A 1152 -60.66 50.27 -18.40
CA PRO A 1152 -60.64 49.94 -16.98
C PRO A 1152 -59.20 49.75 -16.46
N GLY A 1153 -58.93 50.26 -15.25
CA GLY A 1153 -57.68 49.99 -14.51
C GLY A 1153 -57.73 48.66 -13.74
N PHE A 1154 -56.60 47.96 -13.65
CA PHE A 1154 -56.52 46.63 -13.04
C PHE A 1154 -55.58 46.64 -11.82
N ARG A 1155 -55.96 45.99 -10.72
CA ARG A 1155 -55.15 45.94 -9.49
C ARG A 1155 -54.99 44.51 -9.00
N ILE A 1156 -53.76 44.14 -8.64
CA ILE A 1156 -53.48 42.95 -7.83
C ILE A 1156 -53.03 43.44 -6.45
N ALA A 1157 -53.70 42.99 -5.40
CA ALA A 1157 -53.30 43.21 -4.02
C ALA A 1157 -52.95 41.88 -3.36
N MET A 1158 -51.89 41.85 -2.56
CA MET A 1158 -51.47 40.67 -1.80
C MET A 1158 -50.72 41.08 -0.55
N GLN A 1159 -50.66 40.17 0.43
CA GLN A 1159 -49.67 40.22 1.50
C GLN A 1159 -48.51 39.31 1.15
N ALA A 1160 -47.28 39.79 1.29
CA ALA A 1160 -46.06 39.05 0.97
C ALA A 1160 -45.12 38.99 2.17
N TRP A 1161 -44.66 37.78 2.49
CA TRP A 1161 -43.61 37.52 3.48
C TRP A 1161 -42.30 37.24 2.76
N LEU A 1162 -41.23 37.98 3.08
CA LEU A 1162 -39.97 37.88 2.35
C LEU A 1162 -38.95 36.98 3.07
N ALA A 1163 -38.26 36.11 2.33
CA ALA A 1163 -37.19 35.29 2.88
C ALA A 1163 -35.88 36.11 3.09
N PRO A 1164 -35.06 35.82 4.12
CA PRO A 1164 -35.25 34.78 5.13
C PRO A 1164 -36.35 35.13 6.14
N TYR A 1165 -37.27 34.19 6.36
CA TYR A 1165 -38.49 34.39 7.14
C TYR A 1165 -38.23 34.71 8.62
N ASP A 1166 -37.05 34.38 9.13
CA ASP A 1166 -36.59 34.68 10.49
C ASP A 1166 -36.55 36.18 10.80
N LEU A 1167 -36.47 37.03 9.78
CA LEU A 1167 -36.48 38.49 9.92
C LEU A 1167 -37.91 39.05 10.08
N GLY A 1168 -38.95 38.20 9.95
CA GLY A 1168 -40.35 38.55 10.18
C GLY A 1168 -40.86 39.70 9.30
N ILE A 1169 -40.33 39.84 8.08
CA ILE A 1169 -40.66 40.95 7.18
C ILE A 1169 -41.92 40.60 6.39
N ALA A 1170 -43.05 41.19 6.78
CA ALA A 1170 -44.31 41.16 6.04
C ALA A 1170 -44.58 42.53 5.41
N GLN A 1171 -45.12 42.51 4.19
CA GLN A 1171 -45.48 43.70 3.46
C GLN A 1171 -46.78 43.50 2.69
N GLN A 1172 -47.58 44.56 2.59
CA GLN A 1172 -48.71 44.60 1.69
C GLN A 1172 -48.23 45.16 0.35
N VAL A 1173 -48.50 44.46 -0.75
CA VAL A 1173 -48.10 44.84 -2.10
C VAL A 1173 -49.36 45.04 -2.93
N SER A 1174 -49.52 46.22 -3.52
CA SER A 1174 -50.48 46.45 -4.60
C SER A 1174 -49.75 46.84 -5.88
N MET A 1175 -50.20 46.27 -7.00
CA MET A 1175 -49.73 46.59 -8.34
C MET A 1175 -50.92 47.04 -9.17
N GLU A 1176 -50.89 48.29 -9.61
CA GLU A 1176 -51.97 48.94 -10.33
C GLU A 1176 -51.55 49.21 -11.77
N ALA A 1177 -52.25 48.62 -12.72
CA ALA A 1177 -52.14 48.95 -14.13
C ALA A 1177 -53.08 50.11 -14.41
N ILE A 1178 -52.50 51.28 -14.66
CA ILE A 1178 -53.20 52.54 -14.92
C ILE A 1178 -53.05 52.87 -16.42
N PRO A 1179 -54.14 53.18 -17.13
CA PRO A 1179 -54.06 53.58 -18.53
C PRO A 1179 -53.36 54.95 -18.65
N THR A 1180 -52.41 55.08 -19.57
CA THR A 1180 -51.64 56.32 -19.74
C THR A 1180 -52.35 57.35 -20.64
N GLY A 1181 -53.55 57.07 -21.14
CA GLY A 1181 -54.33 57.94 -22.04
C GLY A 1181 -53.80 58.02 -23.49
N GLU A 1182 -52.52 57.74 -23.71
CA GLU A 1182 -51.91 57.64 -25.04
C GLU A 1182 -51.63 56.19 -25.45
N HIS A 1183 -52.02 55.82 -26.67
CA HIS A 1183 -51.67 54.56 -27.36
C HIS A 1183 -52.12 53.25 -26.70
N ARG A 1184 -53.18 53.24 -25.86
CA ARG A 1184 -53.69 52.04 -25.18
C ARG A 1184 -52.58 51.28 -24.43
N ILE A 1185 -51.69 52.02 -23.76
CA ILE A 1185 -50.61 51.45 -22.94
C ILE A 1185 -50.97 51.63 -21.47
N TYR A 1186 -50.70 50.61 -20.68
CA TYR A 1186 -50.83 50.64 -19.23
C TYR A 1186 -49.44 50.78 -18.61
N ARG A 1187 -49.31 51.72 -17.68
CA ARG A 1187 -48.16 51.84 -16.78
C ARG A 1187 -48.50 51.08 -15.49
N ILE A 1188 -47.51 50.41 -14.93
CA ILE A 1188 -47.66 49.66 -13.68
C ILE A 1188 -47.11 50.48 -12.54
N GLU A 1189 -47.99 50.97 -11.68
CA GLU A 1189 -47.62 51.62 -10.42
C GLU A 1189 -47.59 50.55 -9.32
N MET A 1190 -46.52 50.54 -8.54
CA MET A 1190 -46.33 49.58 -7.46
C MET A 1190 -46.34 50.32 -6.13
N HIS A 1191 -47.19 49.88 -5.21
CA HIS A 1191 -47.21 50.35 -3.84
C HIS A 1191 -46.89 49.19 -2.90
N ILE A 1192 -45.87 49.36 -2.08
CA ILE A 1192 -45.46 48.40 -1.08
C ILE A 1192 -45.52 49.08 0.28
N ARG A 1193 -46.37 48.59 1.16
CA ARG A 1193 -46.46 49.05 2.55
C ARG A 1193 -45.87 48.00 3.49
N ARG A 1194 -44.88 48.39 4.29
CA ARG A 1194 -44.30 47.53 5.32
C ARG A 1194 -45.32 47.30 6.44
N LEU A 1195 -45.57 46.04 6.79
CA LEU A 1195 -46.41 45.65 7.93
C LEU A 1195 -45.56 45.30 9.15
N SER A 1196 -44.42 44.61 8.95
CA SER A 1196 -43.51 44.18 10.00
C SER A 1196 -42.05 44.07 9.53
N GLY A 1197 -41.11 43.90 10.46
CA GLY A 1197 -39.66 43.80 10.19
C GLY A 1197 -38.95 45.15 10.08
N ASP A 1198 -37.63 45.23 10.26
CA ASP A 1198 -36.92 46.53 10.29
C ASP A 1198 -36.81 47.18 8.90
N VAL A 1199 -36.86 48.52 8.84
CA VAL A 1199 -36.87 49.30 7.58
C VAL A 1199 -35.61 49.05 6.73
N ALA A 1200 -34.44 48.84 7.35
CA ALA A 1200 -33.19 48.65 6.61
C ALA A 1200 -33.11 47.27 5.95
N SER A 1201 -33.51 46.22 6.66
CA SER A 1201 -33.62 44.87 6.11
C SER A 1201 -34.74 44.76 5.08
N TRP A 1202 -35.89 45.40 5.32
CA TRP A 1202 -37.01 45.48 4.37
C TRP A 1202 -36.58 46.12 3.05
N LYS A 1203 -35.89 47.27 3.08
CA LYS A 1203 -35.31 47.92 1.88
C LYS A 1203 -34.32 47.01 1.14
N ARG A 1204 -33.46 46.30 1.86
CA ARG A 1204 -32.43 45.43 1.27
C ARG A 1204 -33.03 44.20 0.60
N ILE A 1205 -33.96 43.53 1.27
CA ILE A 1205 -34.53 42.24 0.83
C ILE A 1205 -35.54 42.44 -0.29
N ASN A 1206 -36.26 43.57 -0.31
CA ASN A 1206 -37.15 43.90 -1.43
C ASN A 1206 -36.46 43.95 -2.78
N ARG A 1207 -35.14 44.20 -2.86
CA ARG A 1207 -34.41 44.10 -4.13
C ARG A 1207 -34.44 42.67 -4.71
N GLY A 1208 -34.40 41.65 -3.86
CA GLY A 1208 -34.55 40.25 -4.27
C GLY A 1208 -35.95 40.01 -4.81
N PHE A 1209 -36.98 40.37 -4.04
CA PHE A 1209 -38.39 40.29 -4.42
C PHE A 1209 -38.69 40.98 -5.75
N LEU A 1210 -38.27 42.24 -5.93
CA LEU A 1210 -38.46 43.00 -7.17
C LEU A 1210 -37.72 42.39 -8.37
N ASN A 1211 -36.57 41.76 -8.15
CA ASN A 1211 -35.87 41.04 -9.21
C ASN A 1211 -36.63 39.77 -9.64
N VAL A 1212 -37.25 39.05 -8.70
CA VAL A 1212 -38.11 37.90 -9.02
C VAL A 1212 -39.35 38.36 -9.79
N LEU A 1213 -40.03 39.42 -9.31
CA LEU A 1213 -41.15 40.04 -10.01
C LEU A 1213 -40.78 40.40 -11.45
N ARG A 1214 -39.65 41.11 -11.64
CA ARG A 1214 -39.15 41.46 -12.97
C ARG A 1214 -38.95 40.24 -13.87
N LYS A 1215 -38.35 39.16 -13.35
CA LYS A 1215 -38.20 37.92 -14.12
C LYS A 1215 -39.57 37.39 -14.58
N ARG A 1216 -40.60 37.41 -13.73
CA ARG A 1216 -41.96 36.96 -14.10
C ARG A 1216 -42.59 37.84 -15.18
N PHE A 1217 -42.43 39.16 -15.09
CA PHE A 1217 -42.83 40.09 -16.16
C PHE A 1217 -42.07 39.86 -17.48
N LEU A 1218 -40.78 39.52 -17.42
CA LEU A 1218 -40.00 39.17 -18.62
C LEU A 1218 -40.42 37.83 -19.21
N VAL A 1219 -40.74 36.84 -18.39
CA VAL A 1219 -41.27 35.53 -18.83
C VAL A 1219 -42.56 35.71 -19.60
N TRP A 1220 -43.46 36.61 -19.20
CA TRP A 1220 -44.68 36.92 -19.95
C TRP A 1220 -44.42 37.20 -21.44
N ARG A 1221 -43.35 37.93 -21.76
CA ARG A 1221 -42.98 38.25 -23.16
C ARG A 1221 -42.63 37.01 -23.99
N THR A 1222 -42.25 35.91 -23.33
CA THR A 1222 -41.91 34.64 -23.98
C THR A 1222 -43.09 33.67 -24.09
N ILE A 1223 -44.21 33.97 -23.43
CA ILE A 1223 -45.41 33.12 -23.47
C ILE A 1223 -46.09 33.26 -24.86
N PRO A 1224 -46.39 32.14 -25.55
CA PRO A 1224 -47.05 32.15 -26.85
C PRO A 1224 -48.42 32.87 -26.85
N PRO A 1225 -48.82 33.53 -27.96
CA PRO A 1225 -50.08 34.28 -28.04
C PRO A 1225 -51.34 33.46 -27.73
N GLU A 1226 -51.33 32.16 -28.07
CA GLU A 1226 -52.43 31.22 -27.82
C GLU A 1226 -52.68 31.04 -26.32
N ILE A 1227 -51.61 30.94 -25.53
CA ILE A 1227 -51.67 30.79 -24.08
C ILE A 1227 -52.06 32.12 -23.42
N ARG A 1228 -51.59 33.26 -23.95
CA ARG A 1228 -52.05 34.59 -23.47
C ARG A 1228 -53.57 34.74 -23.58
N ARG A 1229 -54.21 34.19 -24.62
CA ARG A 1229 -55.68 34.20 -24.74
C ARG A 1229 -56.37 33.34 -23.67
N GLN A 1230 -55.77 32.21 -23.28
CA GLN A 1230 -56.31 31.38 -22.19
C GLN A 1230 -56.28 32.13 -20.85
N TYR A 1231 -55.18 32.85 -20.58
CA TYR A 1231 -55.09 33.72 -19.41
C TYR A 1231 -56.06 34.91 -19.49
N ALA A 1232 -56.35 35.44 -20.67
CA ALA A 1232 -57.39 36.46 -20.85
C ALA A 1232 -58.78 35.95 -20.42
N ALA A 1233 -59.16 34.76 -20.91
CA ALA A 1233 -60.43 34.12 -20.53
C ALA A 1233 -60.49 33.80 -19.03
N THR A 1234 -59.37 33.33 -18.46
CA THR A 1234 -59.27 33.08 -17.01
C THR A 1234 -59.40 34.39 -16.21
N GLY A 1235 -58.86 35.49 -16.73
CA GLY A 1235 -59.01 36.83 -16.14
C GLY A 1235 -60.46 37.30 -16.13
N GLU A 1236 -61.21 37.06 -17.21
CA GLU A 1236 -62.66 37.34 -17.26
C GLU A 1236 -63.43 36.51 -16.23
N GLU A 1237 -63.11 35.22 -16.09
CA GLU A 1237 -63.70 34.34 -15.07
C GLU A 1237 -63.38 34.81 -13.64
N MET A 1238 -62.13 35.19 -13.37
CA MET A 1238 -61.70 35.71 -12.06
C MET A 1238 -62.47 36.99 -11.67
N LEU A 1239 -62.66 37.90 -12.63
CA LEU A 1239 -63.42 39.14 -12.41
C LEU A 1239 -64.92 38.86 -12.25
N ALA A 1240 -65.48 37.90 -13.00
CA ALA A 1240 -66.88 37.49 -12.86
C ALA A 1240 -67.16 36.84 -11.49
N ALA A 1241 -66.25 36.00 -11.00
CA ALA A 1241 -66.34 35.38 -9.69
C ALA A 1241 -66.28 36.42 -8.55
N GLN A 1242 -65.45 37.46 -8.71
CA GLN A 1242 -65.35 38.53 -7.74
C GLN A 1242 -66.61 39.40 -7.68
N ARG A 1243 -67.22 39.73 -8.84
CA ARG A 1243 -68.51 40.45 -8.92
C ARG A 1243 -69.68 39.69 -8.29
N ALA A 1244 -69.57 38.38 -8.13
CA ALA A 1244 -70.56 37.55 -7.43
C ALA A 1244 -70.36 37.49 -5.91
N LEU A 1245 -69.18 37.92 -5.42
CA LEU A 1245 -68.78 37.94 -4.00
C LEU A 1245 -68.86 39.35 -3.38
N SER A 1246 -68.88 40.41 -4.20
CA SER A 1246 -69.15 41.81 -3.85
C SER A 1246 -70.64 42.13 -3.92
#